data_AF-A0A2E5Y3A7-F1
#
_entry.id   AF-A0A2E5Y3A7-F1
#
_cell.length_a   1.000
_cell.length_b   1.000
_cell.length_c   1.000
_cell.angle_alpha   90.00
_cell.angle_beta   90.00
_cell.angle_gamma   90.00
#
_symmetry.space_group_name_H-M   'P 1'
#
loop_
_entity.id
_entity.type
_entity.pdbx_description
1 polymer ?
#
loop_
_entity_poly.entity_id
_entity_poly.type
_entity_poly.pdbx_seq_one_letter_code
_entity_poly.pdbx_strand_id
1 'polypeptide(L)'
;MFNLPEHLSERCRMANSIQELDGQGPIVVWLKSSLRTHENPAIDAGRIIANKFNRPLLIYQGIDERYPHASARHHNVLLDAALDMHQGCKHLGIDYVLHVARDGHRPPVMKMFGSIASLIITDLFPLPPWKNWVRKIADDAQCPVVEIDCHCVVPLPVFGKSMDRPFRYRDATKKLRKRRVGAPWPSLQFESPRSWDGTLPFEAINVESLRNSSERLKLLQSCNIDMSVHPVWNQRGGERAALARWDEFSIKRLSGYARRRNNAADSEGVSRLSMAIHYGMISVMKIVREAFEVGTKAAEKFLDELLIFREHAWHHVYSKEEPYGAHNLPTWALESWQDTEDDVRTTLLSQEEFEHGDSPSVLWNLCQTSLFRHGELHNNLRMTWGKATPYWTPSLEASIEMGQHLNDKFALDGRDPSSIAGIQWCHGLFDRAFLPPLPVMGVVRKRELETHQSRLDMEAYEQHVTRLPYRQQRPFIIVGAGFAGARTAQILTNYGFDVLVLDKGTIPGGRSSTKRREAGAYNHGTDALDDEVFADARVNTMLEGTDVRCETRITSVEPKEDFVLLEDEHGFTWEAEAVILTCPIPQLFSLFTEHAPPEWEQHPYASNWTLICTGSEPIPNEVLNYSNDSIEVMRRGINDANSNVLIIQMANAWSKKHLERTRDEIIDLILQEVQPIASAWFKDAHFHAHRWRFSRPVNRPTSFDKNRITFAGDAWAEPIGTIEAALKSAEVAALELVWKLHYAQQTKPITMQTTLF
;
A
#
# COMPACT_ATOMS: atom_id res chain seq x y z
N MET A 1 34.27 -11.99 16.63
CA MET A 1 33.64 -10.65 16.57
C MET A 1 33.21 -10.25 17.98
N PHE A 2 33.87 -9.23 18.57
CA PHE A 2 33.60 -8.65 19.90
C PHE A 2 33.49 -9.61 21.12
N ASN A 3 33.96 -10.86 20.98
CA ASN A 3 33.77 -11.99 21.91
C ASN A 3 32.30 -12.26 22.25
N LEU A 4 31.40 -12.10 21.28
CA LEU A 4 30.03 -12.57 21.41
C LEU A 4 30.01 -14.10 21.62
N PRO A 5 29.06 -14.63 22.41
CA PRO A 5 28.89 -16.07 22.58
C PRO A 5 28.58 -16.75 21.25
N GLU A 6 28.88 -18.06 21.16
CA GLU A 6 28.84 -18.79 19.88
C GLU A 6 27.51 -18.60 19.14
N HIS A 7 26.38 -18.76 19.84
CA HIS A 7 25.01 -18.66 19.28
C HIS A 7 24.67 -17.30 18.63
N LEU A 8 25.40 -16.23 18.98
CA LEU A 8 25.31 -14.92 18.33
C LEU A 8 26.44 -14.72 17.32
N SER A 9 27.68 -15.07 17.69
CA SER A 9 28.85 -14.81 16.85
C SER A 9 28.78 -15.47 15.46
N GLU A 10 28.17 -16.66 15.36
CA GLU A 10 27.97 -17.37 14.09
C GLU A 10 26.95 -16.69 13.16
N ARG A 11 26.11 -15.81 13.72
CA ARG A 11 25.07 -15.05 13.00
C ARG A 11 25.61 -13.73 12.47
N CYS A 12 26.79 -13.33 12.92
CA CYS A 12 27.31 -12.00 12.66
C CYS A 12 28.15 -11.94 11.38
N ARG A 13 28.09 -10.81 10.68
CA ARG A 13 28.94 -10.46 9.55
C ARG A 13 29.36 -8.99 9.69
N MET A 14 30.64 -8.71 9.44
CA MET A 14 31.11 -7.33 9.33
C MET A 14 30.62 -6.73 8.01
N ALA A 15 30.02 -5.54 8.07
CA ALA A 15 29.63 -4.79 6.89
C ALA A 15 30.74 -3.86 6.38
N ASN A 16 31.69 -3.47 7.24
CA ASN A 16 32.88 -2.70 6.89
C ASN A 16 34.17 -3.31 7.47
N SER A 17 35.31 -2.68 7.20
CA SER A 17 36.64 -3.15 7.63
C SER A 17 37.04 -2.73 9.04
N ILE A 18 36.23 -1.92 9.74
CA ILE A 18 36.54 -1.39 11.08
C ILE A 18 36.17 -2.44 12.13
N GLN A 19 37.14 -2.94 12.89
CA GLN A 19 36.94 -4.08 13.80
C GLN A 19 36.97 -3.73 15.29
N GLU A 20 37.40 -2.52 15.63
CA GLU A 20 37.53 -2.06 17.02
C GLU A 20 36.48 -0.98 17.31
N LEU A 21 35.95 -0.97 18.53
CA LEU A 21 35.09 0.11 18.97
C LEU A 21 35.95 1.38 19.10
N ASP A 22 35.46 2.48 18.55
CA ASP A 22 36.08 3.80 18.72
C ASP A 22 35.07 4.77 19.34
N GLY A 23 35.57 5.82 20.01
CA GLY A 23 34.73 6.84 20.65
C GLY A 23 34.02 6.37 21.92
N GLN A 24 33.16 7.25 22.46
CA GLN A 24 32.39 7.05 23.71
C GLN A 24 30.87 7.09 23.46
N GLY A 25 30.43 7.13 22.20
CA GLY A 25 29.02 7.20 21.85
C GLY A 25 28.26 5.89 22.05
N PRO A 26 26.97 5.85 21.68
CA PRO A 26 26.13 4.70 21.95
C PRO A 26 26.48 3.51 21.03
N ILE A 27 26.16 2.31 21.50
CA ILE A 27 25.91 1.17 20.61
C ILE A 27 24.51 1.40 20.02
N VAL A 28 24.41 1.57 18.71
CA VAL A 28 23.14 1.76 18.02
C VAL A 28 22.70 0.44 17.41
N VAL A 29 21.56 -0.08 17.84
CA VAL A 29 20.92 -1.24 17.22
C VAL A 29 19.85 -0.74 16.26
N TRP A 30 20.16 -0.74 14.97
CA TRP A 30 19.26 -0.35 13.89
C TRP A 30 18.43 -1.55 13.42
N LEU A 31 17.14 -1.57 13.74
CA LEU A 31 16.22 -2.64 13.37
C LEU A 31 15.41 -2.28 12.12
N LYS A 32 15.44 -3.15 11.10
CA LYS A 32 14.68 -2.99 9.85
C LYS A 32 13.51 -3.98 9.73
N SER A 33 13.68 -5.17 10.32
CA SER A 33 12.87 -6.36 10.06
C SER A 33 12.82 -7.37 11.23
N SER A 34 13.45 -7.09 12.38
CA SER A 34 13.36 -7.91 13.60
C SER A 34 12.70 -7.14 14.74
N LEU A 35 11.44 -6.76 14.54
CA LEU A 35 10.68 -5.87 15.44
C LEU A 35 10.05 -6.62 16.61
N ARG A 36 10.92 -7.16 17.47
CA ARG A 36 10.57 -7.83 18.72
C ARG A 36 11.66 -7.64 19.76
N THR A 37 11.32 -7.87 21.03
CA THR A 37 12.30 -7.83 22.12
C THR A 37 12.70 -9.22 22.61
N HIS A 38 11.84 -10.23 22.47
CA HIS A 38 12.13 -11.60 22.87
C HIS A 38 12.98 -12.34 21.82
N GLU A 39 14.05 -13.01 22.28
CA GLU A 39 14.97 -13.78 21.43
C GLU A 39 15.40 -13.01 20.17
N ASN A 40 15.84 -11.77 20.35
CA ASN A 40 16.31 -10.92 19.26
C ASN A 40 17.86 -10.88 19.26
N PRO A 41 18.53 -11.58 18.32
CA PRO A 41 19.99 -11.66 18.30
C PRO A 41 20.69 -10.29 18.22
N ALA A 42 20.09 -9.31 17.52
CA ALA A 42 20.68 -7.98 17.38
C ALA A 42 20.64 -7.19 18.71
N ILE A 43 19.50 -7.25 19.42
CA ILE A 43 19.36 -6.62 20.74
C ILE A 43 20.25 -7.31 21.75
N ASP A 44 20.26 -8.65 21.76
CA ASP A 44 21.08 -9.46 22.67
C ASP A 44 22.58 -9.17 22.49
N ALA A 45 23.06 -9.08 21.24
CA ALA A 45 24.43 -8.67 20.96
C ALA A 45 24.71 -7.24 21.43
N GLY A 46 23.77 -6.31 21.19
CA GLY A 46 23.86 -4.93 21.67
C GLY A 46 23.99 -4.84 23.19
N ARG A 47 23.17 -5.59 23.94
CA ARG A 47 23.21 -5.65 25.41
C ARG A 47 24.55 -6.20 25.92
N ILE A 48 25.04 -7.29 25.34
CA ILE A 48 26.31 -7.92 25.73
C ILE A 48 27.48 -6.94 25.50
N ILE A 49 27.52 -6.30 24.33
CA ILE A 49 28.61 -5.39 23.96
C ILE A 49 28.53 -4.10 24.80
N ALA A 50 27.35 -3.51 24.94
CA ALA A 50 27.13 -2.31 25.74
C ALA A 50 27.58 -2.51 27.19
N ASN A 51 27.18 -3.63 27.81
CA ASN A 51 27.61 -3.99 29.16
C ASN A 51 29.13 -4.19 29.25
N LYS A 52 29.70 -4.97 28.33
CA LYS A 52 31.14 -5.29 28.33
C LYS A 52 32.04 -4.06 28.19
N PHE A 53 31.65 -3.11 27.33
CA PHE A 53 32.44 -1.92 27.04
C PHE A 53 31.95 -0.66 27.78
N ASN A 54 30.99 -0.81 28.69
CA ASN A 54 30.36 0.28 29.43
C ASN A 54 29.88 1.45 28.52
N ARG A 55 29.13 1.10 27.49
CA ARG A 55 28.60 2.04 26.48
C ARG A 55 27.09 2.19 26.63
N PRO A 56 26.52 3.35 26.28
CA PRO A 56 25.08 3.48 26.14
C PRO A 56 24.51 2.54 25.08
N LEU A 57 23.27 2.09 25.22
CA LEU A 57 22.58 1.27 24.21
C LEU A 57 21.32 1.99 23.73
N LEU A 58 21.20 2.16 22.42
CA LEU A 58 20.05 2.80 21.79
C LEU A 58 19.46 1.89 20.70
N ILE A 59 18.19 1.50 20.86
CA ILE A 59 17.45 0.78 19.82
C ILE A 59 16.78 1.81 18.90
N TYR A 60 17.14 1.78 17.61
CA TYR A 60 16.60 2.67 16.60
C TYR A 60 15.74 1.90 15.60
N GLN A 61 14.46 2.27 15.50
CA GLN A 61 13.56 1.83 14.43
C GLN A 61 13.29 3.02 13.50
N GLY A 62 13.67 2.86 12.23
CA GLY A 62 13.35 3.82 11.17
C GLY A 62 12.29 3.25 10.23
N ILE A 63 11.18 3.97 10.07
CA ILE A 63 10.16 3.70 9.05
C ILE A 63 10.33 4.76 7.97
N ASP A 64 10.72 4.34 6.77
CA ASP A 64 10.83 5.23 5.60
C ASP A 64 9.56 5.14 4.76
N GLU A 65 9.10 6.22 4.15
CA GLU A 65 7.95 6.21 3.24
C GLU A 65 8.33 5.91 1.77
N ARG A 66 9.63 5.86 1.46
CA ARG A 66 10.14 5.73 0.08
C ARG A 66 10.57 4.31 -0.28
N TYR A 67 10.33 3.31 0.57
CA TYR A 67 10.55 1.93 0.17
C TYR A 67 9.49 1.51 -0.86
N PRO A 68 9.79 0.55 -1.77
CA PRO A 68 8.85 0.11 -2.79
C PRO A 68 7.51 -0.35 -2.22
N HIS A 69 6.43 0.19 -2.78
CA HIS A 69 5.04 -0.09 -2.37
C HIS A 69 4.73 0.26 -0.90
N ALA A 70 5.34 1.33 -0.39
CA ALA A 70 4.96 1.92 0.89
C ALA A 70 3.48 2.30 0.89
N SER A 71 2.74 1.80 1.89
CA SER A 71 1.30 2.01 2.00
C SER A 71 0.83 2.15 3.43
N ALA A 72 -0.39 2.65 3.61
CA ALA A 72 -1.06 2.73 4.91
C ALA A 72 -1.11 1.37 5.61
N ARG A 73 -1.33 0.29 4.87
CA ARG A 73 -1.28 -1.08 5.38
C ARG A 73 0.02 -1.42 6.09
N HIS A 74 1.15 -1.29 5.38
CA HIS A 74 2.45 -1.70 5.92
C HIS A 74 2.92 -0.75 7.02
N HIS A 75 2.70 0.55 6.85
CA HIS A 75 3.01 1.53 7.89
C HIS A 75 2.21 1.26 9.16
N ASN A 76 0.93 0.93 9.04
CA ASN A 76 0.11 0.61 10.21
C ASN A 76 0.66 -0.60 10.97
N VAL A 77 1.07 -1.66 10.28
CA VAL A 77 1.68 -2.84 10.92
C VAL A 77 3.00 -2.51 11.62
N LEU A 78 3.84 -1.66 11.02
CA LEU A 78 5.09 -1.21 11.62
C LEU A 78 4.88 -0.33 12.86
N LEU A 79 3.81 0.49 12.88
CA LEU A 79 3.43 1.31 14.04
C LEU A 79 2.87 0.44 15.19
N ASP A 80 2.14 -0.64 14.89
CA ASP A 80 1.78 -1.63 15.92
C ASP A 80 3.03 -2.25 16.55
N ALA A 81 4.01 -2.62 15.73
CA ALA A 81 5.27 -3.17 16.21
C ALA A 81 6.07 -2.16 17.04
N ALA A 82 6.06 -0.87 16.66
CA ALA A 82 6.74 0.17 17.42
C ALA A 82 6.18 0.33 18.85
N LEU A 83 4.86 0.19 19.03
CA LEU A 83 4.23 0.20 20.36
C LEU A 83 4.74 -0.95 21.24
N ASP A 84 4.79 -2.17 20.69
CA ASP A 84 5.30 -3.34 21.41
C ASP A 84 6.80 -3.26 21.68
N MET A 85 7.59 -2.77 20.71
CA MET A 85 9.01 -2.49 20.88
C MET A 85 9.27 -1.49 22.00
N HIS A 86 8.51 -0.41 22.06
CA HIS A 86 8.63 0.59 23.12
C HIS A 86 8.37 -0.01 24.50
N GLN A 87 7.30 -0.80 24.66
CA GLN A 87 7.00 -1.45 25.94
C GLN A 87 8.04 -2.51 26.32
N GLY A 88 8.46 -3.34 25.37
CA GLY A 88 9.47 -4.38 25.59
C GLY A 88 10.83 -3.79 25.95
N CYS A 89 11.28 -2.75 25.25
CA CYS A 89 12.54 -2.07 25.55
C CYS A 89 12.49 -1.38 26.92
N LYS A 90 11.36 -0.74 27.27
CA LYS A 90 11.15 -0.16 28.60
C LYS A 90 11.24 -1.21 29.71
N HIS A 91 10.67 -2.40 29.50
CA HIS A 91 10.78 -3.50 30.45
C HIS A 91 12.24 -4.00 30.61
N LEU A 92 12.99 -4.03 29.50
CA LEU A 92 14.41 -4.39 29.51
C LEU A 92 15.33 -3.27 30.03
N GLY A 93 14.80 -2.07 30.32
CA GLY A 93 15.59 -0.91 30.71
C GLY A 93 16.49 -0.37 29.59
N ILE A 94 16.03 -0.42 28.35
CA ILE A 94 16.78 0.00 27.15
C ILE A 94 16.07 1.17 26.48
N ASP A 95 16.84 2.16 26.02
CA ASP A 95 16.31 3.29 25.26
C ASP A 95 15.86 2.85 23.86
N TYR A 96 14.63 3.20 23.49
CA TYR A 96 14.05 2.95 22.18
C TYR A 96 13.55 4.24 21.55
N VAL A 97 13.93 4.47 20.30
CA VAL A 97 13.55 5.67 19.54
C VAL A 97 12.97 5.28 18.18
N LEU A 98 11.81 5.86 17.87
CA LEU A 98 11.11 5.70 16.59
C LEU A 98 11.28 6.95 15.73
N HIS A 99 11.72 6.73 14.50
CA HIS A 99 11.72 7.74 13.45
C HIS A 99 10.80 7.31 12.32
N VAL A 100 9.93 8.22 11.89
CA VAL A 100 9.07 8.04 10.70
C VAL A 100 9.42 9.12 9.71
N ALA A 101 10.09 8.73 8.61
CA ALA A 101 10.48 9.65 7.56
C ALA A 101 9.26 10.11 6.80
N ARG A 102 9.09 11.43 6.73
CA ARG A 102 7.97 12.12 6.11
C ARG A 102 8.41 13.51 5.67
N ASP A 103 7.57 14.24 4.95
CA ASP A 103 7.93 15.58 4.51
C ASP A 103 8.37 16.48 5.69
N GLY A 104 9.47 17.22 5.51
CA GLY A 104 10.11 17.99 6.60
C GLY A 104 10.91 17.18 7.63
N HIS A 105 10.79 15.84 7.69
CA HIS A 105 11.45 14.97 8.66
C HIS A 105 12.23 13.83 7.99
N ARG A 106 13.12 14.15 7.04
CA ARG A 106 14.00 13.17 6.35
C ARG A 106 15.50 13.42 6.55
N PRO A 107 16.00 13.67 7.78
CA PRO A 107 17.44 13.83 7.97
C PRO A 107 18.19 12.53 7.62
N PRO A 108 19.49 12.59 7.28
CA PRO A 108 20.29 11.40 7.00
C PRO A 108 20.69 10.68 8.30
N VAL A 109 19.69 10.17 9.03
CA VAL A 109 19.80 9.64 10.41
C VAL A 109 20.96 8.66 10.57
N MET A 110 21.01 7.61 9.74
CA MET A 110 22.05 6.58 9.88
C MET A 110 23.46 7.08 9.53
N LYS A 111 23.58 8.07 8.64
CA LYS A 111 24.87 8.70 8.35
C LYS A 111 25.38 9.49 9.56
N MET A 112 24.48 10.22 10.23
CA MET A 112 24.80 10.94 11.46
C MET A 112 25.15 9.97 12.59
N PHE A 113 24.39 8.88 12.77
CA PHE A 113 24.76 7.81 13.70
C PHE A 113 26.12 7.19 13.37
N GLY A 114 26.46 6.99 12.10
CA GLY A 114 27.77 6.48 11.67
C GLY A 114 28.95 7.38 12.06
N SER A 115 28.71 8.64 12.44
CA SER A 115 29.74 9.58 12.92
C SER A 115 29.82 9.67 14.45
N ILE A 116 28.79 9.22 15.19
CA ILE A 116 28.72 9.38 16.66
C ILE A 116 28.67 8.04 17.42
N ALA A 117 28.20 6.97 16.80
CA ALA A 117 28.04 5.68 17.45
C ALA A 117 29.40 5.00 17.66
N SER A 118 29.57 4.28 18.78
CA SER A 118 30.76 3.44 18.98
C SER A 118 30.72 2.14 18.16
N LEU A 119 29.52 1.70 17.79
CA LEU A 119 29.22 0.51 16.99
C LEU A 119 27.80 0.62 16.48
N ILE A 120 27.57 0.25 15.22
CA ILE A 120 26.24 0.02 14.68
C ILE A 120 26.02 -1.49 14.51
N ILE A 121 24.94 -1.99 15.11
CA ILE A 121 24.45 -3.36 14.90
C ILE A 121 23.15 -3.25 14.12
N THR A 122 22.96 -4.07 13.11
CA THR A 122 21.70 -4.13 12.36
C THR A 122 21.33 -5.57 12.05
N ASP A 123 20.05 -5.83 11.84
CA ASP A 123 19.57 -7.14 11.41
C ASP A 123 19.96 -7.42 9.94
N LEU A 124 20.42 -8.64 9.65
CA LEU A 124 20.78 -9.06 8.30
C LEU A 124 19.50 -9.36 7.50
N PHE A 125 19.14 -8.47 6.57
CA PHE A 125 18.00 -8.64 5.67
C PHE A 125 18.47 -8.55 4.21
N PRO A 126 18.48 -9.66 3.44
CA PRO A 126 19.28 -9.77 2.21
C PRO A 126 18.63 -9.18 0.94
N LEU A 127 17.77 -8.17 1.08
CA LEU A 127 17.01 -7.60 -0.04
C LEU A 127 17.28 -6.11 -0.26
N PRO A 128 17.31 -5.62 -1.51
CA PRO A 128 17.22 -4.20 -1.79
C PRO A 128 15.79 -3.68 -1.44
N PRO A 129 15.65 -2.40 -1.05
CA PRO A 129 16.74 -1.41 -0.88
C PRO A 129 17.54 -1.57 0.42
N TRP A 130 17.08 -2.38 1.38
CA TRP A 130 17.70 -2.48 2.72
C TRP A 130 19.18 -2.88 2.69
N LYS A 131 19.56 -3.92 1.94
CA LYS A 131 20.96 -4.35 1.82
C LYS A 131 21.84 -3.27 1.19
N ASN A 132 21.29 -2.48 0.28
CA ASN A 132 22.00 -1.37 -0.37
C ASN A 132 22.18 -0.19 0.60
N TRP A 133 21.18 0.08 1.44
CA TRP A 133 21.29 1.07 2.51
C TRP A 133 22.35 0.68 3.52
N VAL A 134 22.37 -0.58 3.99
CA VAL A 134 23.39 -1.06 4.94
C VAL A 134 24.78 -0.92 4.34
N ARG A 135 24.99 -1.33 3.08
CA ARG A 135 26.28 -1.16 2.39
C ARG A 135 26.72 0.31 2.37
N LYS A 136 25.84 1.22 1.95
CA LYS A 136 26.13 2.66 1.91
C LYS A 136 26.49 3.23 3.28
N ILE A 137 25.78 2.82 4.33
CA ILE A 137 26.08 3.25 5.70
C ILE A 137 27.41 2.66 6.18
N ALA A 138 27.71 1.40 5.85
CA ALA A 138 28.96 0.76 6.21
C ALA A 138 30.18 1.44 5.56
N ASP A 139 30.03 1.89 4.31
CA ASP A 139 31.06 2.64 3.57
C ASP A 139 31.32 4.04 4.18
N ASP A 140 30.27 4.71 4.66
CA ASP A 140 30.33 6.08 5.21
C ASP A 140 30.64 6.13 6.73
N ALA A 141 30.43 5.03 7.47
CA ALA A 141 30.53 5.02 8.93
C ALA A 141 31.99 5.05 9.42
N GLN A 142 32.22 5.81 10.50
CA GLN A 142 33.51 5.91 11.19
C GLN A 142 33.68 4.86 12.30
N CYS A 143 32.65 4.03 12.52
CA CYS A 143 32.64 2.97 13.52
C CYS A 143 32.39 1.60 12.86
N PRO A 144 32.62 0.49 13.59
CA PRO A 144 32.25 -0.83 13.10
C PRO A 144 30.75 -0.90 12.78
N VAL A 145 30.42 -1.57 11.67
CA VAL A 145 29.04 -1.90 11.32
C VAL A 145 28.90 -3.41 11.21
N VAL A 146 27.97 -3.99 11.98
CA VAL A 146 27.73 -5.43 12.07
C VAL A 146 26.32 -5.76 11.65
N GLU A 147 26.17 -6.72 10.74
CA GLU A 147 24.89 -7.35 10.43
C GLU A 147 24.74 -8.66 11.21
N ILE A 148 23.56 -8.91 11.79
CA ILE A 148 23.26 -10.12 12.56
C ILE A 148 22.00 -10.80 12.02
N ASP A 149 22.10 -12.08 11.65
CA ASP A 149 20.95 -12.86 11.23
C ASP A 149 19.98 -13.14 12.39
N CYS A 150 18.82 -12.47 12.30
CA CYS A 150 17.72 -12.56 13.25
C CYS A 150 16.56 -13.46 12.79
N HIS A 151 16.67 -14.05 11.59
CA HIS A 151 15.55 -14.60 10.81
C HIS A 151 15.67 -16.09 10.49
N CYS A 152 16.88 -16.65 10.43
CA CYS A 152 17.09 -18.06 10.15
C CYS A 152 17.60 -18.83 11.38
N VAL A 153 17.13 -20.07 11.53
CA VAL A 153 17.68 -21.02 12.52
C VAL A 153 19.07 -21.42 12.10
N VAL A 154 19.29 -21.81 10.84
CA VAL A 154 20.64 -21.93 10.26
C VAL A 154 21.07 -20.56 9.79
N PRO A 155 22.08 -19.92 10.41
CA PRO A 155 22.38 -18.54 10.06
C PRO A 155 22.87 -18.38 8.62
N LEU A 156 22.44 -17.30 7.95
CA LEU A 156 22.88 -16.93 6.61
C LEU A 156 24.41 -16.93 6.46
N PRO A 157 25.21 -16.36 7.40
CA PRO A 157 26.67 -16.41 7.31
C PRO A 157 27.28 -17.81 7.44
N VAL A 158 26.54 -18.79 8.00
CA VAL A 158 27.03 -20.16 8.20
C VAL A 158 26.88 -21.01 6.94
N PHE A 159 25.74 -20.92 6.26
CA PHE A 159 25.49 -21.72 5.04
C PHE A 159 25.56 -20.89 3.76
N GLY A 160 24.80 -19.79 3.70
CA GLY A 160 24.95 -18.71 2.70
C GLY A 160 24.92 -19.08 1.21
N LYS A 161 24.39 -20.25 0.84
CA LYS A 161 24.44 -20.77 -0.54
C LYS A 161 23.06 -21.22 -1.02
N SER A 162 22.84 -21.14 -2.32
CA SER A 162 21.68 -21.76 -2.94
C SER A 162 21.91 -23.24 -3.27
N MET A 163 20.81 -23.99 -3.31
CA MET A 163 20.73 -25.36 -3.83
C MET A 163 19.68 -25.40 -4.93
N ASP A 164 19.84 -26.31 -5.88
CA ASP A 164 18.92 -26.46 -7.01
C ASP A 164 17.56 -27.04 -6.59
N ARG A 165 17.50 -27.85 -5.52
CA ARG A 165 16.26 -28.50 -5.06
C ARG A 165 16.12 -28.48 -3.54
N PRO A 166 14.89 -28.43 -2.99
CA PRO A 166 14.67 -28.37 -1.53
C PRO A 166 15.21 -29.59 -0.77
N PHE A 167 15.17 -30.79 -1.36
CA PHE A 167 15.73 -31.97 -0.70
C PHE A 167 17.26 -31.91 -0.58
N ARG A 168 17.96 -31.32 -1.56
CA ARG A 168 19.41 -31.11 -1.49
C ARG A 168 19.77 -30.07 -0.43
N TYR A 169 18.98 -29.01 -0.31
CA TYR A 169 19.10 -28.07 0.81
C TYR A 169 18.89 -28.77 2.17
N ARG A 170 17.85 -29.62 2.28
CA ARG A 170 17.57 -30.41 3.49
C ARG A 170 18.77 -31.26 3.91
N ASP A 171 19.40 -31.93 2.95
CA ASP A 171 20.55 -32.82 3.19
C ASP A 171 21.81 -32.01 3.55
N ALA A 172 22.10 -30.95 2.81
CA ALA A 172 23.26 -30.08 3.04
C ALA A 172 23.22 -29.39 4.41
N THR A 173 22.03 -29.01 4.88
CA THR A 173 21.84 -28.32 6.17
C THR A 173 21.53 -29.25 7.34
N LYS A 174 21.43 -30.57 7.12
CA LYS A 174 20.97 -31.55 8.13
C LYS A 174 21.73 -31.45 9.46
N LYS A 175 23.06 -31.44 9.41
CA LYS A 175 23.91 -31.33 10.62
C LYS A 175 23.76 -29.97 11.31
N LEU A 176 23.66 -28.89 10.52
CA LEU A 176 23.51 -27.52 11.01
C LEU A 176 22.17 -27.33 11.73
N ARG A 177 21.08 -27.86 11.16
CA ARG A 177 19.75 -27.82 11.77
C ARG A 177 19.70 -28.66 13.05
N LYS A 178 20.22 -29.88 13.04
CA LYS A 178 20.23 -30.76 14.22
C LYS A 178 20.90 -30.14 15.45
N ARG A 179 21.91 -29.28 15.24
CA ARG A 179 22.59 -28.56 16.34
C ARG A 179 21.71 -27.51 17.03
N ARG A 180 20.70 -26.98 16.34
CA ARG A 180 19.96 -25.76 16.74
C ARG A 180 18.49 -26.00 17.01
N VAL A 181 17.88 -26.98 16.32
CA VAL A 181 16.49 -27.36 16.56
C VAL A 181 16.34 -27.87 17.99
N GLY A 182 15.39 -27.30 18.73
CA GLY A 182 15.16 -27.62 20.15
C GLY A 182 16.17 -26.99 21.12
N ALA A 183 17.16 -26.24 20.65
CA ALA A 183 18.10 -25.56 21.54
C ALA A 183 17.39 -24.41 22.30
N PRO A 184 17.56 -24.29 23.62
CA PRO A 184 17.02 -23.17 24.37
C PRO A 184 17.71 -21.87 23.94
N TRP A 185 16.96 -20.77 23.92
CA TRP A 185 17.55 -19.45 23.75
C TRP A 185 18.10 -18.97 25.10
N PRO A 186 19.38 -18.57 25.21
CA PRO A 186 19.95 -18.15 26.49
C PRO A 186 19.24 -16.89 27.05
N SER A 187 18.94 -16.90 28.35
CA SER A 187 18.49 -15.70 29.04
C SER A 187 19.68 -14.83 29.42
N LEU A 188 19.58 -13.53 29.15
CA LEU A 188 20.62 -12.56 29.47
C LEU A 188 20.23 -11.76 30.71
N GLN A 189 20.93 -12.02 31.81
CA GLN A 189 20.85 -11.26 33.05
C GLN A 189 22.01 -10.26 33.10
N PHE A 190 21.76 -9.04 32.63
CA PHE A 190 22.67 -7.91 32.77
C PHE A 190 21.95 -6.78 33.48
N GLU A 191 22.71 -5.92 34.15
CA GLU A 191 22.19 -4.62 34.59
C GLU A 191 21.73 -3.82 33.35
N SER A 192 20.77 -2.91 33.57
CA SER A 192 20.29 -2.04 32.51
C SER A 192 21.46 -1.28 31.90
N PRO A 193 21.63 -1.29 30.56
CA PRO A 193 22.65 -0.50 29.90
C PRO A 193 22.51 0.98 30.27
N ARG A 194 23.61 1.73 30.17
CA ARG A 194 23.55 3.19 30.32
C ARG A 194 22.58 3.78 29.29
N SER A 195 21.74 4.72 29.72
CA SER A 195 20.94 5.51 28.78
C SER A 195 21.84 6.46 27.97
N TRP A 196 21.38 6.80 26.77
CA TRP A 196 22.01 7.80 25.92
C TRP A 196 21.51 9.20 26.29
N ASP A 197 22.44 10.10 26.64
CA ASP A 197 22.16 11.48 27.07
C ASP A 197 22.44 12.53 25.98
N GLY A 198 23.00 12.12 24.84
CA GLY A 198 23.27 13.01 23.72
C GLY A 198 22.04 13.31 22.84
N THR A 199 22.16 14.31 21.97
CA THR A 199 21.09 14.73 21.07
C THR A 199 20.84 13.70 19.96
N LEU A 200 19.57 13.40 19.67
CA LEU A 200 19.19 12.56 18.54
C LEU A 200 19.33 13.33 17.22
N PRO A 201 19.75 12.67 16.12
CA PRO A 201 19.88 13.31 14.80
C PRO A 201 18.53 13.55 14.09
N PHE A 202 17.42 13.35 14.77
CA PHE A 202 16.05 13.50 14.27
C PHE A 202 15.08 13.80 15.41
N GLU A 203 13.88 14.25 15.05
CA GLU A 203 12.77 14.38 15.99
C GLU A 203 12.06 13.03 16.16
N ALA A 204 12.18 12.44 17.34
CA ALA A 204 11.58 11.14 17.64
C ALA A 204 10.06 11.25 17.80
N ILE A 205 9.34 10.24 17.30
CA ILE A 205 7.91 10.12 17.50
C ILE A 205 7.63 9.74 18.97
N ASN A 206 6.67 10.42 19.59
CA ASN A 206 6.10 9.96 20.85
C ASN A 206 5.29 8.69 20.64
N VAL A 207 5.88 7.54 20.95
CA VAL A 207 5.28 6.23 20.63
C VAL A 207 3.96 5.98 21.38
N GLU A 208 3.82 6.47 22.62
CA GLU A 208 2.58 6.28 23.39
C GLU A 208 1.38 7.00 22.77
N SER A 209 1.65 8.10 22.05
CA SER A 209 0.65 8.88 21.33
C SER A 209 -0.02 8.08 20.20
N LEU A 210 0.68 7.08 19.63
CA LEU A 210 0.17 6.18 18.59
C LEU A 210 -0.97 5.26 19.06
N ARG A 211 -1.24 5.19 20.36
CA ARG A 211 -2.44 4.52 20.90
C ARG A 211 -3.72 5.28 20.55
N ASN A 212 -3.63 6.59 20.36
CA ASN A 212 -4.74 7.41 19.88
C ASN A 212 -4.89 7.19 18.37
N SER A 213 -6.06 6.68 17.95
CA SER A 213 -6.32 6.36 16.56
C SER A 213 -6.29 7.61 15.65
N SER A 214 -6.69 8.77 16.14
CA SER A 214 -6.67 10.02 15.37
C SER A 214 -5.26 10.56 15.19
N GLU A 215 -4.42 10.52 16.22
CA GLU A 215 -3.00 10.93 16.10
C GLU A 215 -2.23 9.98 15.17
N ARG A 216 -2.50 8.69 15.27
CA ARG A 216 -1.92 7.67 14.39
C ARG A 216 -2.33 7.89 12.93
N LEU A 217 -3.61 8.16 12.66
CA LEU A 217 -4.08 8.45 11.30
C LEU A 217 -3.43 9.71 10.75
N LYS A 218 -3.33 10.78 11.55
CA LYS A 218 -2.64 12.02 11.16
C LYS A 218 -1.17 11.77 10.78
N LEU A 219 -0.47 10.92 11.53
CA LEU A 219 0.89 10.52 11.19
C LEU A 219 0.94 9.79 9.84
N LEU A 220 0.04 8.84 9.59
CA LEU A 220 -0.05 8.15 8.30
C LEU A 220 -0.34 9.12 7.14
N GLN A 221 -1.30 10.04 7.31
CA GLN A 221 -1.67 11.06 6.34
C GLN A 221 -0.53 12.06 6.04
N SER A 222 0.41 12.22 6.97
CA SER A 222 1.61 13.04 6.76
C SER A 222 2.71 12.35 5.95
N CYS A 223 2.59 11.04 5.72
CA CYS A 223 3.53 10.26 4.93
C CYS A 223 3.08 10.22 3.45
N ASN A 224 4.04 10.29 2.52
CA ASN A 224 3.85 10.08 1.10
C ASN A 224 3.81 8.58 0.77
N ILE A 225 2.70 7.94 1.12
CA ILE A 225 2.46 6.50 1.00
C ILE A 225 1.12 6.24 0.29
N ASP A 226 0.95 5.06 -0.28
CA ASP A 226 -0.31 4.64 -0.90
C ASP A 226 -1.41 4.48 0.16
N MET A 227 -2.39 5.37 0.14
CA MET A 227 -3.53 5.38 1.07
C MET A 227 -4.70 4.55 0.55
N SER A 228 -4.69 4.14 -0.72
CA SER A 228 -5.70 3.24 -1.31
C SER A 228 -5.57 1.80 -0.83
N VAL A 229 -4.40 1.41 -0.31
CA VAL A 229 -4.17 0.09 0.29
C VAL A 229 -4.41 0.15 1.80
N HIS A 230 -5.65 -0.14 2.20
CA HIS A 230 -6.12 -0.04 3.58
C HIS A 230 -5.40 -1.04 4.50
N PRO A 231 -5.24 -0.70 5.79
CA PRO A 231 -4.87 -1.64 6.84
C PRO A 231 -5.78 -2.87 6.88
N VAL A 232 -5.19 -4.00 7.26
CA VAL A 232 -5.96 -5.23 7.48
C VAL A 232 -6.48 -5.20 8.92
N TRP A 233 -7.73 -4.76 9.08
CA TRP A 233 -8.36 -4.45 10.38
C TRP A 233 -8.32 -5.60 11.40
N ASN A 234 -8.41 -6.84 10.92
CA ASN A 234 -8.39 -8.05 11.76
C ASN A 234 -6.99 -8.65 11.94
N GLN A 235 -5.93 -8.00 11.43
CA GLN A 235 -4.54 -8.44 11.53
C GLN A 235 -3.68 -7.34 12.15
N ARG A 236 -3.55 -7.38 13.48
CA ARG A 236 -2.64 -6.50 14.22
C ARG A 236 -1.20 -6.94 14.08
N GLY A 237 -0.30 -5.98 13.93
CA GLY A 237 1.15 -6.17 14.06
C GLY A 237 1.58 -6.28 15.53
N GLY A 238 2.89 -6.36 15.73
CA GLY A 238 3.53 -6.42 17.05
C GLY A 238 3.74 -7.82 17.61
N GLU A 239 4.72 -7.91 18.50
CA GLU A 239 5.17 -9.14 19.17
C GLU A 239 4.05 -9.80 19.97
N ARG A 240 3.20 -9.03 20.66
CA ARG A 240 2.10 -9.55 21.47
C ARG A 240 1.06 -10.27 20.61
N ALA A 241 0.67 -9.64 19.50
CA ALA A 241 -0.29 -10.23 18.57
C ALA A 241 0.28 -11.48 17.89
N ALA A 242 1.58 -11.46 17.56
CA ALA A 242 2.28 -12.60 16.98
C ALA A 242 2.33 -13.80 17.93
N LEU A 243 2.68 -13.57 19.20
CA LEU A 243 2.73 -14.60 20.23
C LEU A 243 1.34 -15.18 20.52
N ALA A 244 0.31 -14.35 20.67
CA ALA A 244 -1.06 -14.83 20.87
C ALA A 244 -1.53 -15.75 19.72
N ARG A 245 -1.19 -15.40 18.48
CA ARG A 245 -1.51 -16.23 17.30
C ARG A 245 -0.74 -17.54 17.30
N TRP A 246 0.53 -17.51 17.67
CA TRP A 246 1.34 -18.72 17.77
C TRP A 246 0.82 -19.66 18.88
N ASP A 247 0.53 -19.13 20.08
CA ASP A 247 -0.03 -19.89 21.20
C ASP A 247 -1.35 -20.57 20.80
N GLU A 248 -2.25 -19.84 20.15
CA GLU A 248 -3.51 -20.40 19.69
C GLU A 248 -3.28 -21.53 18.66
N PHE A 249 -2.40 -21.30 17.67
CA PHE A 249 -2.13 -22.29 16.63
C PHE A 249 -1.43 -23.53 17.18
N SER A 250 -0.39 -23.35 18.00
CA SER A 250 0.41 -24.45 18.58
C SER A 250 -0.45 -25.36 19.45
N ILE A 251 -1.34 -24.78 20.28
CA ILE A 251 -2.20 -25.52 21.21
C ILE A 251 -3.38 -26.17 20.48
N LYS A 252 -4.07 -25.43 19.60
CA LYS A 252 -5.39 -25.88 19.09
C LYS A 252 -5.34 -26.47 17.68
N ARG A 253 -4.37 -26.10 16.84
CA ARG A 253 -4.44 -26.32 15.38
C ARG A 253 -3.24 -27.08 14.80
N LEU A 254 -2.07 -27.03 15.44
CA LEU A 254 -0.83 -27.65 14.93
C LEU A 254 -0.97 -29.16 14.70
N SER A 255 -1.67 -29.87 15.58
CA SER A 255 -1.92 -31.32 15.46
C SER A 255 -2.66 -31.70 14.17
N GLY A 256 -3.48 -30.80 13.62
CA GLY A 256 -4.22 -30.99 12.37
C GLY A 256 -3.50 -30.48 11.12
N TYR A 257 -2.38 -29.77 11.26
CA TYR A 257 -1.73 -29.02 10.19
C TYR A 257 -1.46 -29.85 8.93
N ALA A 258 -0.81 -31.01 9.08
CA ALA A 258 -0.42 -31.84 7.94
C ALA A 258 -1.61 -32.27 7.05
N ARG A 259 -2.79 -32.46 7.65
CA ARG A 259 -4.02 -32.85 6.92
C ARG A 259 -4.72 -31.63 6.30
N ARG A 260 -4.74 -30.50 7.00
CA ARG A 260 -5.56 -29.32 6.65
C ARG A 260 -4.86 -28.29 5.76
N ARG A 261 -3.52 -28.21 5.78
CA ARG A 261 -2.72 -27.13 5.17
C ARG A 261 -2.85 -26.89 3.65
N ASN A 262 -3.55 -27.76 2.92
CA ASN A 262 -3.79 -27.59 1.48
C ASN A 262 -5.23 -27.15 1.17
N ASN A 263 -6.14 -27.19 2.15
CA ASN A 263 -7.50 -26.72 1.96
C ASN A 263 -7.55 -25.20 2.13
N ALA A 264 -7.59 -24.46 1.02
CA ALA A 264 -7.58 -23.00 1.06
C ALA A 264 -8.89 -22.38 1.58
N ALA A 265 -10.00 -23.13 1.58
CA ALA A 265 -11.24 -22.72 2.21
C ALA A 265 -11.18 -22.81 3.75
N ASP A 266 -10.18 -23.52 4.29
CA ASP A 266 -9.95 -23.68 5.71
C ASP A 266 -8.84 -22.77 6.21
N SER A 267 -9.20 -21.52 6.51
CA SER A 267 -8.25 -20.51 7.00
C SER A 267 -7.59 -20.85 8.36
N GLU A 268 -8.19 -21.77 9.12
CA GLU A 268 -7.64 -22.26 10.40
C GLU A 268 -6.71 -23.48 10.22
N GLY A 269 -6.59 -24.02 9.01
CA GLY A 269 -5.71 -25.14 8.69
C GLY A 269 -4.21 -24.79 8.70
N VAL A 270 -3.86 -23.50 8.81
CA VAL A 270 -2.50 -22.96 8.75
C VAL A 270 -2.24 -21.95 9.88
N SER A 271 -0.97 -21.62 10.12
CA SER A 271 -0.57 -20.76 11.26
C SER A 271 -0.87 -19.28 11.07
N ARG A 272 -0.93 -18.81 9.81
CA ARG A 272 -1.06 -17.39 9.45
C ARG A 272 0.01 -16.51 10.13
N LEU A 273 1.20 -17.08 10.36
CA LEU A 273 2.32 -16.38 11.01
C LEU A 273 3.27 -15.67 10.04
N SER A 274 3.05 -15.77 8.73
CA SER A 274 4.00 -15.26 7.73
C SER A 274 4.26 -13.76 7.86
N MET A 275 3.23 -12.92 8.10
CA MET A 275 3.41 -11.50 8.40
C MET A 275 4.28 -11.27 9.64
N ALA A 276 4.00 -11.99 10.74
CA ALA A 276 4.74 -11.83 11.98
C ALA A 276 6.21 -12.28 11.84
N ILE A 277 6.46 -13.31 11.04
CA ILE A 277 7.81 -13.77 10.72
C ILE A 277 8.52 -12.78 9.80
N HIS A 278 7.84 -12.24 8.79
CA HIS A 278 8.38 -11.27 7.83
C HIS A 278 8.91 -10.01 8.53
N TYR A 279 8.09 -9.39 9.40
CA TYR A 279 8.49 -8.24 10.21
C TYR A 279 9.30 -8.61 11.46
N GLY A 280 9.59 -9.91 11.65
CA GLY A 280 10.34 -10.44 12.77
C GLY A 280 9.77 -10.12 14.14
N MET A 281 8.45 -9.97 14.21
CA MET A 281 7.64 -9.76 15.43
C MET A 281 7.59 -11.02 16.30
N ILE A 282 7.97 -12.18 15.75
CA ILE A 282 8.14 -13.41 16.51
C ILE A 282 9.45 -14.10 16.11
N SER A 283 10.12 -14.69 17.08
CA SER A 283 11.34 -15.46 16.87
C SER A 283 11.03 -16.77 16.15
N VAL A 284 11.67 -16.98 14.99
CA VAL A 284 11.63 -18.29 14.31
C VAL A 284 12.30 -19.36 15.16
N MET A 285 13.31 -19.01 15.96
CA MET A 285 13.96 -19.93 16.90
C MET A 285 12.96 -20.43 17.96
N LYS A 286 12.10 -19.55 18.49
CA LYS A 286 11.01 -19.92 19.42
C LYS A 286 10.03 -20.88 18.76
N ILE A 287 9.49 -20.51 17.59
CA ILE A 287 8.53 -21.33 16.84
C ILE A 287 9.10 -22.73 16.60
N VAL A 288 10.36 -22.80 16.17
CA VAL A 288 11.03 -24.07 15.85
C VAL A 288 11.25 -24.90 17.11
N ARG A 289 11.69 -24.30 18.22
CA ARG A 289 11.88 -24.99 19.49
C ARG A 289 10.56 -25.58 20.01
N GLU A 290 9.51 -24.78 20.07
CA GLU A 290 8.22 -25.22 20.62
C GLU A 290 7.50 -26.23 19.72
N ALA A 291 7.55 -26.05 18.39
CA ALA A 291 7.04 -27.07 17.46
C ALA A 291 7.82 -28.39 17.57
N PHE A 292 9.14 -28.31 17.77
CA PHE A 292 9.97 -29.49 17.96
C PHE A 292 9.65 -30.23 19.26
N GLU A 293 9.41 -29.51 20.36
CA GLU A 293 8.99 -30.08 21.64
C GLU A 293 7.65 -30.83 21.55
N VAL A 294 6.72 -30.36 20.71
CA VAL A 294 5.45 -31.08 20.44
C VAL A 294 5.69 -32.45 19.80
N GLY A 295 6.72 -32.61 18.96
CA GLY A 295 7.20 -33.92 18.48
C GLY A 295 6.23 -34.77 17.65
N THR A 296 5.15 -34.19 17.11
CA THR A 296 4.18 -34.93 16.28
C THR A 296 4.53 -34.88 14.78
N LYS A 297 4.03 -35.83 13.99
CA LYS A 297 4.16 -35.80 12.51
C LYS A 297 3.63 -34.50 11.89
N ALA A 298 2.59 -33.93 12.48
CA ALA A 298 2.04 -32.66 12.01
C ALA A 298 3.00 -31.50 12.30
N ALA A 299 3.64 -31.50 13.47
CA ALA A 299 4.69 -30.55 13.83
C ALA A 299 5.95 -30.72 12.96
N GLU A 300 6.39 -31.95 12.69
CA GLU A 300 7.48 -32.21 11.74
C GLU A 300 7.18 -31.66 10.35
N LYS A 301 5.94 -31.81 9.88
CA LYS A 301 5.54 -31.26 8.58
C LYS A 301 5.49 -29.74 8.59
N PHE A 302 5.07 -29.13 9.69
CA PHE A 302 5.13 -27.67 9.87
C PHE A 302 6.58 -27.17 9.85
N LEU A 303 7.47 -27.84 10.58
CA LEU A 303 8.90 -27.55 10.59
C LEU A 303 9.56 -27.74 9.22
N ASP A 304 9.11 -28.69 8.40
CA ASP A 304 9.62 -28.88 7.04
C ASP A 304 9.33 -27.65 6.16
N GLU A 305 8.12 -27.08 6.23
CA GLU A 305 7.77 -25.85 5.51
C GLU A 305 8.61 -24.65 6.00
N LEU A 306 8.82 -24.53 7.32
CA LEU A 306 9.54 -23.42 7.92
C LEU A 306 11.07 -23.51 7.75
N LEU A 307 11.67 -24.69 7.89
CA LEU A 307 13.13 -24.88 7.88
C LEU A 307 13.68 -25.29 6.52
N ILE A 308 12.86 -25.87 5.64
CA ILE A 308 13.33 -26.29 4.31
C ILE A 308 12.87 -25.27 3.28
N PHE A 309 11.56 -25.07 3.13
CA PHE A 309 11.05 -24.23 2.04
C PHE A 309 11.35 -22.75 2.26
N ARG A 310 11.07 -22.21 3.46
CA ARG A 310 11.39 -20.82 3.78
C ARG A 310 12.91 -20.57 3.85
N GLU A 311 13.66 -21.31 4.66
CA GLU A 311 15.10 -20.98 4.81
C GLU A 311 15.90 -21.21 3.52
N HIS A 312 15.53 -22.17 2.66
CA HIS A 312 16.18 -22.32 1.35
C HIS A 312 15.99 -21.07 0.49
N ALA A 313 14.81 -20.46 0.49
CA ALA A 313 14.57 -19.19 -0.20
C ALA A 313 15.44 -18.05 0.37
N TRP A 314 15.55 -17.95 1.69
CA TRP A 314 16.41 -16.97 2.37
C TRP A 314 17.89 -17.13 2.01
N HIS A 315 18.41 -18.36 2.03
CA HIS A 315 19.80 -18.64 1.63
C HIS A 315 20.05 -18.46 0.12
N HIS A 316 19.06 -18.77 -0.72
CA HIS A 316 19.14 -18.48 -2.15
C HIS A 316 19.29 -16.98 -2.37
N VAL A 317 18.35 -16.17 -1.88
CA VAL A 317 18.36 -14.71 -2.03
C VAL A 317 19.63 -14.09 -1.47
N TYR A 318 20.10 -14.53 -0.29
CA TYR A 318 21.37 -14.06 0.28
C TYR A 318 22.58 -14.32 -0.64
N SER A 319 22.55 -15.41 -1.41
CA SER A 319 23.61 -15.72 -2.38
C SER A 319 23.50 -14.97 -3.70
N LYS A 320 22.45 -14.16 -3.91
CA LYS A 320 22.19 -13.43 -5.16
C LYS A 320 22.47 -11.93 -5.03
N GLU A 321 23.11 -11.39 -6.05
CA GLU A 321 23.30 -9.95 -6.18
C GLU A 321 21.99 -9.26 -6.58
N GLU A 322 21.27 -9.80 -7.55
CA GLU A 322 20.00 -9.29 -8.06
C GLU A 322 18.87 -10.31 -7.83
N PRO A 323 18.29 -10.38 -6.62
CA PRO A 323 17.41 -11.49 -6.25
C PRO A 323 16.08 -11.55 -7.00
N TYR A 324 15.61 -10.44 -7.58
CA TYR A 324 14.34 -10.37 -8.29
C TYR A 324 14.42 -10.85 -9.74
N GLY A 325 15.61 -10.85 -10.35
CA GLY A 325 15.77 -11.06 -11.79
C GLY A 325 15.46 -12.48 -12.27
N ALA A 326 14.91 -12.59 -13.48
CA ALA A 326 14.60 -13.85 -14.15
C ALA A 326 15.84 -14.72 -14.41
N HIS A 327 17.03 -14.10 -14.53
CA HIS A 327 18.31 -14.81 -14.68
C HIS A 327 18.65 -15.75 -13.51
N ASN A 328 17.92 -15.68 -12.39
CA ASN A 328 18.07 -16.62 -11.28
C ASN A 328 17.39 -17.97 -11.52
N LEU A 329 16.54 -18.08 -12.55
CA LEU A 329 15.90 -19.33 -12.93
C LEU A 329 16.94 -20.35 -13.45
N PRO A 330 16.68 -21.65 -13.30
CA PRO A 330 17.57 -22.68 -13.82
C PRO A 330 17.58 -22.67 -15.35
N THR A 331 18.71 -23.05 -15.95
CA THR A 331 18.91 -23.07 -17.42
C THR A 331 17.78 -23.75 -18.18
N TRP A 332 17.32 -24.93 -17.71
CA TRP A 332 16.21 -25.65 -18.36
C TRP A 332 14.91 -24.85 -18.43
N ALA A 333 14.65 -23.98 -17.44
CA ALA A 333 13.45 -23.15 -17.42
C ALA A 333 13.62 -21.96 -18.35
N LEU A 334 14.80 -21.33 -18.36
CA LEU A 334 15.10 -20.23 -19.28
C LEU A 334 15.01 -20.66 -20.75
N GLU A 335 15.61 -21.81 -21.10
CA GLU A 335 15.49 -22.40 -22.44
C GLU A 335 14.03 -22.68 -22.77
N SER A 336 13.26 -23.23 -21.83
CA SER A 336 11.84 -23.47 -22.02
C SER A 336 11.01 -22.21 -22.28
N TRP A 337 11.34 -21.08 -21.64
CA TRP A 337 10.64 -19.81 -21.85
C TRP A 337 11.04 -19.14 -23.17
N GLN A 338 12.29 -19.33 -23.60
CA GLN A 338 12.76 -18.89 -24.91
C GLN A 338 12.07 -19.68 -26.03
N ASP A 339 11.96 -21.00 -25.88
CA ASP A 339 11.29 -21.87 -26.86
C ASP A 339 9.80 -21.53 -27.06
N THR A 340 9.16 -20.90 -26.07
CA THR A 340 7.74 -20.51 -26.08
C THR A 340 7.53 -18.98 -26.07
N GLU A 341 8.56 -18.21 -26.38
CA GLU A 341 8.49 -16.74 -26.36
C GLU A 341 7.46 -16.22 -27.38
N ASP A 342 7.42 -16.82 -28.57
CA ASP A 342 6.52 -16.44 -29.67
C ASP A 342 5.10 -17.05 -29.58
N ASP A 343 4.81 -17.83 -28.53
CA ASP A 343 3.47 -18.43 -28.37
C ASP A 343 2.38 -17.36 -28.23
N VAL A 344 1.20 -17.60 -28.80
CA VAL A 344 0.10 -16.65 -28.72
C VAL A 344 -0.49 -16.61 -27.31
N ARG A 345 -0.53 -15.40 -26.71
CA ARG A 345 -1.34 -15.11 -25.52
C ARG A 345 -2.64 -14.45 -25.98
N THR A 346 -3.78 -15.12 -25.74
CA THR A 346 -5.10 -14.65 -26.24
C THR A 346 -5.67 -13.49 -25.44
N THR A 347 -5.16 -13.26 -24.24
CA THR A 347 -5.61 -12.22 -23.32
C THR A 347 -4.38 -11.58 -22.71
N LEU A 348 -4.32 -10.26 -22.71
CA LEU A 348 -3.34 -9.48 -21.96
C LEU A 348 -4.12 -8.57 -21.03
N LEU A 349 -3.73 -8.56 -19.76
CA LEU A 349 -4.36 -7.70 -18.76
C LEU A 349 -3.45 -6.50 -18.48
N SER A 350 -4.05 -5.35 -18.31
CA SER A 350 -3.42 -4.15 -17.76
C SER A 350 -3.08 -4.34 -16.28
N GLN A 351 -2.19 -3.48 -15.77
CA GLN A 351 -1.86 -3.50 -14.34
C GLN A 351 -3.10 -3.26 -13.46
N GLU A 352 -4.03 -2.41 -13.87
CA GLU A 352 -5.25 -2.12 -13.11
C GLU A 352 -6.18 -3.35 -13.03
N GLU A 353 -6.38 -4.05 -14.15
CA GLU A 353 -7.13 -5.31 -14.19
C GLU A 353 -6.49 -6.37 -13.27
N PHE A 354 -5.15 -6.49 -13.29
CA PHE A 354 -4.43 -7.36 -12.37
C PHE A 354 -4.61 -6.95 -10.89
N GLU A 355 -4.52 -5.66 -10.57
CA GLU A 355 -4.62 -5.17 -9.20
C GLU A 355 -6.01 -5.38 -8.61
N HIS A 356 -7.06 -5.14 -9.40
CA HIS A 356 -8.46 -5.23 -8.99
C HIS A 356 -9.07 -6.64 -9.12
N GLY A 357 -8.35 -7.59 -9.73
CA GLY A 357 -8.88 -8.93 -9.90
C GLY A 357 -9.90 -9.02 -11.02
N ASP A 358 -9.65 -8.35 -12.15
CA ASP A 358 -10.49 -8.38 -13.33
C ASP A 358 -9.86 -9.26 -14.42
N SER A 359 -9.90 -10.57 -14.18
CA SER A 359 -9.49 -11.57 -15.16
C SER A 359 -10.68 -12.43 -15.59
N PRO A 360 -10.54 -13.21 -16.68
CA PRO A 360 -11.55 -14.20 -17.05
C PRO A 360 -11.79 -15.32 -16.02
N SER A 361 -10.95 -15.45 -14.97
CA SER A 361 -11.03 -16.53 -13.99
C SER A 361 -11.57 -16.07 -12.64
N VAL A 362 -12.74 -16.61 -12.27
CA VAL A 362 -13.36 -16.38 -10.94
C VAL A 362 -12.40 -16.75 -9.80
N LEU A 363 -11.76 -17.91 -9.84
CA LEU A 363 -10.83 -18.32 -8.78
C LEU A 363 -9.63 -17.36 -8.66
N TRP A 364 -9.08 -16.91 -9.78
CA TRP A 364 -7.96 -15.97 -9.74
C TRP A 364 -8.38 -14.62 -9.16
N ASN A 365 -9.55 -14.11 -9.56
CA ASN A 365 -10.13 -12.86 -9.04
C ASN A 365 -10.36 -12.92 -7.53
N LEU A 366 -10.84 -14.07 -7.00
CA LEU A 366 -10.96 -14.29 -5.55
C LEU A 366 -9.59 -14.36 -4.85
N CYS A 367 -8.57 -14.96 -5.48
CA CYS A 367 -7.20 -14.96 -4.93
C CYS A 367 -6.65 -13.53 -4.83
N GLN A 368 -6.83 -12.73 -5.88
CA GLN A 368 -6.40 -11.35 -5.91
C GLN A 368 -7.18 -10.49 -4.89
N THR A 369 -8.50 -10.70 -4.78
CA THR A 369 -9.34 -10.08 -3.75
C THR A 369 -8.84 -10.41 -2.34
N SER A 370 -8.39 -11.65 -2.09
CA SER A 370 -7.81 -12.05 -0.80
C SER A 370 -6.56 -11.22 -0.47
N LEU A 371 -5.65 -11.03 -1.42
CA LEU A 371 -4.47 -10.18 -1.25
C LEU A 371 -4.88 -8.72 -1.04
N PHE A 372 -5.74 -8.20 -1.91
CA PHE A 372 -6.19 -6.82 -1.88
C PHE A 372 -6.90 -6.45 -0.58
N ARG A 373 -7.84 -7.27 -0.09
CA ARG A 373 -8.64 -6.97 1.13
C ARG A 373 -7.97 -7.40 2.43
N HIS A 374 -7.29 -8.56 2.43
CA HIS A 374 -6.82 -9.20 3.67
C HIS A 374 -5.30 -9.28 3.79
N GLY A 375 -4.56 -8.86 2.75
CA GLY A 375 -3.10 -8.88 2.75
C GLY A 375 -2.50 -10.27 2.92
N GLU A 376 -3.28 -11.32 2.69
CA GLU A 376 -2.86 -12.71 2.82
C GLU A 376 -3.47 -13.54 1.68
N LEU A 377 -2.71 -14.49 1.17
CA LEU A 377 -3.20 -15.51 0.23
C LEU A 377 -2.70 -16.88 0.68
N HIS A 378 -3.61 -17.84 0.76
CA HIS A 378 -3.28 -19.19 1.19
C HIS A 378 -2.21 -19.80 0.26
N ASN A 379 -1.14 -20.40 0.81
CA ASN A 379 0.02 -20.85 0.02
C ASN A 379 -0.35 -21.79 -1.15
N ASN A 380 -1.34 -22.67 -0.94
CA ASN A 380 -1.80 -23.57 -2.01
C ASN A 380 -2.38 -22.80 -3.22
N LEU A 381 -3.04 -21.66 -2.95
CA LEU A 381 -3.57 -20.77 -3.97
C LEU A 381 -2.52 -19.82 -4.53
N ARG A 382 -1.53 -19.35 -3.74
CA ARG A 382 -0.40 -18.55 -4.26
C ARG A 382 0.28 -19.20 -5.45
N MET A 383 0.52 -20.52 -5.38
CA MET A 383 1.09 -21.30 -6.49
C MET A 383 0.21 -21.33 -7.74
N THR A 384 -1.11 -21.22 -7.59
CA THR A 384 -2.07 -21.26 -8.71
C THR A 384 -2.20 -19.87 -9.31
N TRP A 385 -2.39 -18.88 -8.44
CA TRP A 385 -2.42 -17.46 -8.75
C TRP A 385 -1.15 -17.01 -9.52
N GLY A 386 0.04 -17.35 -9.02
CA GLY A 386 1.31 -16.97 -9.65
C GLY A 386 1.65 -17.77 -10.92
N LYS A 387 1.01 -18.91 -11.16
CA LYS A 387 1.16 -19.67 -12.42
C LYS A 387 0.20 -19.24 -13.51
N ALA A 388 -0.78 -18.39 -13.18
CA ALA A 388 -1.69 -17.82 -14.16
C ALA A 388 -1.11 -16.58 -14.85
N THR A 389 -0.25 -15.81 -14.15
CA THR A 389 0.31 -14.55 -14.68
C THR A 389 0.99 -14.68 -16.06
N PRO A 390 1.68 -15.78 -16.43
CA PRO A 390 2.34 -15.86 -17.75
C PRO A 390 1.37 -15.89 -18.93
N TYR A 391 0.13 -16.31 -18.71
CA TYR A 391 -0.90 -16.36 -19.76
C TYR A 391 -1.49 -14.99 -20.09
N TRP A 392 -1.30 -14.02 -19.19
CA TRP A 392 -1.91 -12.68 -19.26
C TRP A 392 -0.87 -11.56 -19.32
N THR A 393 0.40 -11.91 -19.53
CA THR A 393 1.52 -10.98 -19.65
C THR A 393 2.30 -11.27 -20.94
N PRO A 394 2.96 -10.26 -21.53
CA PRO A 394 3.60 -10.40 -22.83
C PRO A 394 4.89 -11.23 -22.82
N SER A 395 5.59 -11.34 -21.68
CA SER A 395 6.88 -12.02 -21.58
C SER A 395 7.13 -12.63 -20.20
N LEU A 396 8.19 -13.43 -20.07
CA LEU A 396 8.67 -13.97 -18.79
C LEU A 396 8.97 -12.85 -17.79
N GLU A 397 9.69 -11.81 -18.22
CA GLU A 397 10.09 -10.68 -17.40
C GLU A 397 8.86 -9.93 -16.89
N ALA A 398 7.92 -9.61 -17.79
CA ALA A 398 6.67 -8.95 -17.43
C ALA A 398 5.83 -9.80 -16.46
N SER A 399 5.86 -11.13 -16.60
CA SER A 399 5.15 -12.03 -15.69
C SER A 399 5.73 -12.05 -14.28
N ILE A 400 7.06 -12.12 -14.16
CA ILE A 400 7.75 -12.06 -12.88
C ILE A 400 7.55 -10.69 -12.24
N GLU A 401 7.68 -9.61 -13.01
CA GLU A 401 7.47 -8.23 -12.53
C GLU A 401 6.05 -8.04 -12.00
N MET A 402 5.03 -8.43 -12.77
CA MET A 402 3.63 -8.32 -12.35
C MET A 402 3.33 -9.18 -11.12
N GLY A 403 3.76 -10.44 -11.11
CA GLY A 403 3.60 -11.32 -9.95
C GLY A 403 4.28 -10.77 -8.69
N GLN A 404 5.45 -10.17 -8.83
CA GLN A 404 6.15 -9.54 -7.72
C GLN A 404 5.45 -8.25 -7.26
N HIS A 405 5.04 -7.39 -8.20
CA HIS A 405 4.32 -6.15 -7.93
C HIS A 405 3.06 -6.39 -7.10
N LEU A 406 2.21 -7.32 -7.53
CA LEU A 406 0.97 -7.65 -6.81
C LEU A 406 1.26 -8.22 -5.41
N ASN A 407 2.26 -9.11 -5.30
CA ASN A 407 2.63 -9.68 -4.02
C ASN A 407 3.20 -8.61 -3.06
N ASP A 408 4.07 -7.73 -3.55
CA ASP A 408 4.75 -6.74 -2.70
C ASP A 408 3.86 -5.55 -2.36
N LYS A 409 2.94 -5.16 -3.25
CA LYS A 409 1.96 -4.11 -2.98
C LYS A 409 0.94 -4.53 -1.94
N PHE A 410 0.42 -5.76 -2.02
CA PHE A 410 -0.73 -6.16 -1.21
C PHE A 410 -0.41 -7.12 -0.06
N ALA A 411 0.52 -8.05 -0.22
CA ALA A 411 0.76 -9.08 0.80
C ALA A 411 1.52 -8.51 2.01
N LEU A 412 1.01 -8.77 3.21
CA LEU A 412 1.67 -8.44 4.49
C LEU A 412 2.99 -9.20 4.70
N ASP A 413 3.20 -10.27 3.95
CA ASP A 413 4.43 -11.08 3.90
C ASP A 413 5.14 -10.98 2.54
N GLY A 414 4.86 -9.91 1.77
CA GLY A 414 5.59 -9.56 0.55
C GLY A 414 6.91 -8.85 0.84
N ARG A 415 7.72 -8.60 -0.21
CA ARG A 415 9.12 -8.13 -0.11
C ARG A 415 9.95 -9.03 0.81
N ASP A 416 9.69 -10.32 0.76
CA ASP A 416 10.36 -11.34 1.56
C ASP A 416 11.15 -12.28 0.64
N PRO A 417 12.31 -12.79 1.07
CA PRO A 417 13.02 -13.80 0.29
C PRO A 417 12.14 -15.00 -0.09
N SER A 418 11.20 -15.37 0.78
CA SER A 418 10.24 -16.46 0.53
C SER A 418 9.25 -16.13 -0.58
N SER A 419 8.77 -14.88 -0.66
CA SER A 419 7.81 -14.49 -1.68
C SER A 419 8.47 -14.37 -3.06
N ILE A 420 9.68 -13.80 -3.13
CA ILE A 420 10.47 -13.72 -4.37
C ILE A 420 10.73 -15.13 -4.93
N ALA A 421 11.23 -16.03 -4.09
CA ALA A 421 11.46 -17.41 -4.51
C ALA A 421 10.15 -18.13 -4.86
N GLY A 422 9.02 -17.77 -4.23
CA GLY A 422 7.69 -18.28 -4.54
C GLY A 422 7.19 -17.87 -5.93
N ILE A 423 7.37 -16.60 -6.32
CA ILE A 423 7.08 -16.12 -7.67
C ILE A 423 7.99 -16.80 -8.69
N GLN A 424 9.30 -16.87 -8.42
CA GLN A 424 10.24 -17.55 -9.31
C GLN A 424 10.00 -19.06 -9.39
N TRP A 425 9.49 -19.70 -8.34
CA TRP A 425 9.06 -21.11 -8.37
C TRP A 425 7.90 -21.32 -9.35
N CYS A 426 6.99 -20.34 -9.47
CA CYS A 426 5.93 -20.38 -10.48
C CYS A 426 6.51 -20.44 -11.91
N HIS A 427 7.74 -19.99 -12.10
CA HIS A 427 8.49 -19.93 -13.35
C HIS A 427 9.61 -20.99 -13.46
N GLY A 428 9.75 -21.89 -12.49
CA GLY A 428 10.66 -23.05 -12.56
C GLY A 428 11.76 -23.13 -11.50
N LEU A 429 11.96 -22.10 -10.68
CA LEU A 429 12.94 -22.14 -9.59
C LEU A 429 12.66 -23.30 -8.63
N PHE A 430 13.70 -24.03 -8.22
CA PHE A 430 13.65 -25.17 -7.28
C PHE A 430 12.83 -26.39 -7.72
N ASP A 431 12.36 -26.42 -8.96
CA ASP A 431 11.62 -27.55 -9.53
C ASP A 431 12.42 -28.28 -10.61
N ARG A 432 11.74 -29.15 -11.36
CA ARG A 432 12.25 -29.86 -12.53
C ARG A 432 11.38 -29.56 -13.75
N ALA A 433 11.88 -29.90 -14.93
CA ALA A 433 11.09 -29.91 -16.16
C ALA A 433 9.96 -30.97 -16.12
N PHE A 434 8.84 -30.66 -16.76
CA PHE A 434 7.67 -31.53 -16.95
C PHE A 434 7.37 -31.64 -18.45
N LEU A 435 7.49 -32.86 -18.99
CA LEU A 435 7.23 -33.17 -20.39
C LEU A 435 5.84 -33.81 -20.58
N PRO A 436 5.20 -33.63 -21.76
CA PRO A 436 5.63 -32.83 -22.91
C PRO A 436 5.49 -31.31 -22.68
N PRO A 437 6.15 -30.45 -23.50
CA PRO A 437 5.98 -29.00 -23.41
C PRO A 437 4.55 -28.57 -23.74
N LEU A 438 4.13 -27.44 -23.18
CA LEU A 438 2.82 -26.83 -23.38
C LEU A 438 2.95 -25.39 -23.88
N PRO A 439 1.91 -24.83 -24.52
CA PRO A 439 1.92 -23.43 -24.93
C PRO A 439 2.21 -22.49 -23.75
N VAL A 440 2.91 -21.40 -24.05
CA VAL A 440 3.33 -20.31 -23.17
C VAL A 440 4.38 -20.73 -22.13
N MET A 441 4.12 -21.75 -21.33
CA MET A 441 4.97 -22.14 -20.19
C MET A 441 5.97 -23.26 -20.51
N GLY A 442 5.92 -23.86 -21.70
CA GLY A 442 6.78 -24.96 -22.11
C GLY A 442 6.75 -26.13 -21.12
N VAL A 443 7.90 -26.46 -20.54
CA VAL A 443 8.08 -27.56 -19.58
C VAL A 443 8.03 -27.12 -18.11
N VAL A 444 7.68 -25.86 -17.82
CA VAL A 444 7.44 -25.41 -16.44
C VAL A 444 6.17 -26.07 -15.90
N ARG A 445 6.19 -26.48 -14.62
CA ARG A 445 5.06 -27.20 -14.01
C ARG A 445 3.73 -26.44 -14.19
N LYS A 446 2.77 -27.09 -14.84
CA LYS A 446 1.38 -26.62 -14.99
C LYS A 446 0.58 -26.68 -13.69
N ARG A 447 -0.36 -25.74 -13.56
CA ARG A 447 -1.36 -25.71 -12.47
C ARG A 447 -2.62 -24.97 -12.89
N GLU A 448 -3.55 -25.69 -13.51
CA GLU A 448 -4.79 -25.12 -14.06
C GLU A 448 -5.71 -24.55 -12.99
N LEU A 449 -6.28 -23.38 -13.30
CA LEU A 449 -7.25 -22.69 -12.47
C LEU A 449 -8.53 -23.52 -12.33
N GLU A 450 -9.04 -24.08 -13.42
CA GLU A 450 -10.30 -24.84 -13.49
C GLU A 450 -10.21 -26.12 -12.66
N THR A 451 -9.05 -26.80 -12.72
CA THR A 451 -8.82 -28.04 -11.95
C THR A 451 -8.69 -27.75 -10.45
N HIS A 452 -8.12 -26.61 -10.07
CA HIS A 452 -8.07 -26.23 -8.66
C HIS A 452 -9.45 -25.80 -8.16
N GLN A 453 -10.15 -24.99 -8.94
CA GLN A 453 -11.52 -24.54 -8.68
C GLN A 453 -12.46 -25.73 -8.45
N SER A 454 -12.37 -26.78 -9.27
CA SER A 454 -13.24 -27.96 -9.13
C SER A 454 -13.00 -28.80 -7.86
N ARG A 455 -11.94 -28.52 -7.10
CA ARG A 455 -11.56 -29.24 -5.87
C ARG A 455 -11.64 -28.37 -4.62
N LEU A 456 -11.88 -27.07 -4.80
CA LEU A 456 -12.01 -26.11 -3.72
C LEU A 456 -13.50 -25.92 -3.40
N ASP A 457 -13.81 -25.80 -2.12
CA ASP A 457 -15.10 -25.28 -1.70
C ASP A 457 -15.14 -23.77 -2.02
N MET A 458 -15.65 -23.45 -3.21
CA MET A 458 -15.65 -22.09 -3.75
C MET A 458 -16.54 -21.16 -2.93
N GLU A 459 -17.68 -21.66 -2.43
CA GLU A 459 -18.60 -20.86 -1.63
C GLU A 459 -17.96 -20.48 -0.29
N ALA A 460 -17.39 -21.45 0.43
CA ALA A 460 -16.70 -21.17 1.69
C ALA A 460 -15.48 -20.24 1.50
N TYR A 461 -14.74 -20.42 0.39
CA TYR A 461 -13.61 -19.54 0.08
C TYR A 461 -14.06 -18.12 -0.29
N GLU A 462 -15.09 -17.98 -1.11
CA GLU A 462 -15.67 -16.69 -1.50
C GLU A 462 -16.19 -15.93 -0.27
N GLN A 463 -17.00 -16.59 0.58
CA GLN A 463 -17.47 -16.01 1.85
C GLN A 463 -16.30 -15.56 2.74
N HIS A 464 -15.23 -16.34 2.77
CA HIS A 464 -14.03 -15.96 3.50
C HIS A 464 -13.40 -14.69 2.90
N VAL A 465 -13.11 -14.63 1.60
CA VAL A 465 -12.37 -13.50 1.01
C VAL A 465 -13.20 -12.23 0.83
N THR A 466 -14.52 -12.34 0.69
CA THR A 466 -15.42 -11.19 0.53
C THR A 466 -15.90 -10.59 1.84
N ARG A 467 -15.61 -11.24 2.98
CA ARG A 467 -15.97 -10.75 4.32
C ARG A 467 -15.53 -9.30 4.55
N LEU A 468 -16.43 -8.53 5.14
CA LEU A 468 -16.14 -7.17 5.58
C LEU A 468 -15.53 -7.17 7.00
N PRO A 469 -14.79 -6.10 7.38
CA PRO A 469 -14.28 -5.96 8.74
C PRO A 469 -15.39 -5.89 9.79
N TYR A 470 -16.58 -5.43 9.40
CA TYR A 470 -17.79 -5.40 10.21
C TYR A 470 -19.03 -5.51 9.31
N ARG A 471 -20.20 -5.76 9.91
CA ARG A 471 -21.47 -5.83 9.18
C ARG A 471 -22.03 -4.43 8.91
N GLN A 472 -21.91 -3.97 7.67
CA GLN A 472 -22.52 -2.73 7.20
C GLN A 472 -24.05 -2.80 7.33
N GLN A 473 -24.66 -1.72 7.82
CA GLN A 473 -26.11 -1.61 8.03
C GLN A 473 -26.80 -0.74 6.97
N ARG A 474 -26.06 0.23 6.42
CA ARG A 474 -26.54 1.20 5.43
C ARG A 474 -25.41 1.48 4.41
N PRO A 475 -25.73 1.88 3.17
CA PRO A 475 -24.69 2.23 2.21
C PRO A 475 -23.82 3.38 2.72
N PHE A 476 -22.57 3.42 2.25
CA PHE A 476 -21.82 4.66 2.25
C PHE A 476 -22.34 5.56 1.14
N ILE A 477 -22.59 6.83 1.45
CA ILE A 477 -23.05 7.79 0.46
C ILE A 477 -21.93 8.76 0.11
N ILE A 478 -21.65 8.89 -1.18
CA ILE A 478 -20.69 9.84 -1.73
C ILE A 478 -21.48 10.93 -2.45
N VAL A 479 -21.29 12.19 -2.04
CA VAL A 479 -21.95 13.33 -2.68
C VAL A 479 -20.99 13.96 -3.69
N GLY A 480 -21.31 13.79 -4.96
CA GLY A 480 -20.56 14.24 -6.13
C GLY A 480 -19.82 13.11 -6.85
N ALA A 481 -20.01 13.00 -8.17
CA ALA A 481 -19.43 12.00 -9.06
C ALA A 481 -18.29 12.56 -9.93
N GLY A 482 -17.48 13.49 -9.39
CA GLY A 482 -16.23 13.94 -10.00
C GLY A 482 -15.07 12.97 -9.73
N PHE A 483 -13.84 13.32 -10.13
CA PHE A 483 -12.65 12.48 -9.90
C PHE A 483 -12.50 12.00 -8.44
N ALA A 484 -12.68 12.90 -7.47
CA ALA A 484 -12.57 12.53 -6.06
C ALA A 484 -13.65 11.51 -5.67
N GLY A 485 -14.92 11.78 -5.99
CA GLY A 485 -16.02 10.89 -5.63
C GLY A 485 -15.95 9.54 -6.34
N ALA A 486 -15.59 9.53 -7.62
CA ALA A 486 -15.42 8.31 -8.40
C ALA A 486 -14.27 7.45 -7.89
N ARG A 487 -13.10 8.04 -7.58
CA ARG A 487 -11.98 7.28 -7.01
C ARG A 487 -12.30 6.74 -5.62
N THR A 488 -12.97 7.53 -4.79
CA THR A 488 -13.42 7.06 -3.47
C THR A 488 -14.42 5.92 -3.60
N ALA A 489 -15.38 6.01 -4.53
CA ALA A 489 -16.32 4.95 -4.83
C ALA A 489 -15.61 3.66 -5.26
N GLN A 490 -14.70 3.75 -6.24
CA GLN A 490 -13.91 2.62 -6.73
C GLN A 490 -13.21 1.89 -5.59
N ILE A 491 -12.51 2.63 -4.72
CA ILE A 491 -11.79 2.04 -3.58
C ILE A 491 -12.74 1.32 -2.64
N LEU A 492 -13.82 1.97 -2.20
CA LEU A 492 -14.77 1.40 -1.23
C LEU A 492 -15.52 0.18 -1.81
N THR A 493 -15.95 0.26 -3.07
CA THR A 493 -16.57 -0.85 -3.80
C THR A 493 -15.60 -2.02 -3.95
N ASN A 494 -14.33 -1.76 -4.29
CA ASN A 494 -13.28 -2.79 -4.37
C ASN A 494 -13.02 -3.47 -3.02
N TYR A 495 -13.15 -2.74 -1.90
CA TYR A 495 -13.14 -3.31 -0.54
C TYR A 495 -14.44 -4.04 -0.16
N GLY A 496 -15.48 -3.96 -0.99
CA GLY A 496 -16.72 -4.71 -0.87
C GLY A 496 -17.82 -4.01 -0.09
N PHE A 497 -17.64 -2.73 0.21
CA PHE A 497 -18.68 -1.94 0.86
C PHE A 497 -19.80 -1.65 -0.14
N ASP A 498 -21.03 -1.54 0.38
CA ASP A 498 -22.17 -1.00 -0.34
C ASP A 498 -22.00 0.53 -0.43
N VAL A 499 -22.02 1.04 -1.66
CA VAL A 499 -21.70 2.44 -1.99
C VAL A 499 -22.75 2.99 -2.95
N LEU A 500 -23.27 4.16 -2.62
CA LEU A 500 -24.18 4.95 -3.45
C LEU A 500 -23.56 6.32 -3.72
N VAL A 501 -23.48 6.70 -4.99
CA VAL A 501 -23.02 8.03 -5.41
C VAL A 501 -24.22 8.89 -5.81
N LEU A 502 -24.37 10.04 -5.17
CA LEU A 502 -25.41 11.02 -5.50
C LEU A 502 -24.76 12.23 -6.17
N ASP A 503 -25.17 12.56 -7.39
CA ASP A 503 -24.65 13.69 -8.15
C ASP A 503 -25.78 14.60 -8.65
N LYS A 504 -25.55 15.92 -8.57
CA LYS A 504 -26.52 16.92 -9.03
C LYS A 504 -26.57 17.09 -10.55
N GLY A 505 -25.53 16.65 -11.25
CA GLY A 505 -25.42 16.74 -12.70
C GLY A 505 -26.33 15.72 -13.37
N THR A 506 -26.61 15.91 -14.65
CA THR A 506 -27.39 14.96 -15.44
C THR A 506 -26.58 13.74 -15.88
N ILE A 507 -25.24 13.82 -15.78
CA ILE A 507 -24.27 12.76 -16.06
C ILE A 507 -23.11 12.89 -15.06
N PRO A 508 -22.43 11.78 -14.70
CA PRO A 508 -21.25 11.82 -13.84
C PRO A 508 -20.06 12.52 -14.51
N GLY A 509 -19.02 12.82 -13.74
CA GLY A 509 -17.78 13.46 -14.22
C GLY A 509 -17.54 14.87 -13.70
N GLY A 510 -18.54 15.53 -13.13
CA GLY A 510 -18.40 16.91 -12.64
C GLY A 510 -17.85 17.84 -13.73
N ARG A 511 -16.70 18.48 -13.47
CA ARG A 511 -16.00 19.35 -14.46
C ARG A 511 -15.48 18.58 -15.69
N SER A 512 -15.26 17.28 -15.57
CA SER A 512 -14.77 16.41 -16.65
C SER A 512 -15.88 15.79 -17.48
N SER A 513 -17.15 15.98 -17.10
CA SER A 513 -18.30 15.42 -17.81
C SER A 513 -18.32 15.82 -19.29
N THR A 514 -18.35 14.82 -20.19
CA THR A 514 -18.39 15.07 -21.63
C THR A 514 -19.83 15.04 -22.12
N LYS A 515 -20.32 16.18 -22.61
CA LYS A 515 -21.60 16.27 -23.30
C LYS A 515 -21.43 15.78 -24.73
N ARG A 516 -22.13 14.70 -25.09
CA ARG A 516 -22.13 14.11 -26.43
C ARG A 516 -23.41 14.56 -27.16
N ARG A 517 -23.29 15.52 -28.08
CA ARG A 517 -24.41 16.06 -28.87
C ARG A 517 -24.15 15.82 -30.36
N GLU A 518 -25.22 15.80 -31.17
CA GLU A 518 -25.12 15.70 -32.64
C GLU A 518 -24.23 16.81 -33.24
N ALA A 519 -24.35 18.03 -32.72
CA ALA A 519 -23.56 19.18 -33.16
C ALA A 519 -22.07 19.11 -32.77
N GLY A 520 -21.66 18.18 -31.90
CA GLY A 520 -20.28 18.06 -31.42
C GLY A 520 -20.18 17.69 -29.94
N ALA A 521 -19.14 16.94 -29.59
CA ALA A 521 -18.86 16.54 -28.22
C ALA A 521 -17.89 17.51 -27.53
N TYR A 522 -18.12 17.78 -26.24
CA TYR A 522 -17.27 18.68 -25.47
C TYR A 522 -17.40 18.49 -23.96
N ASN A 523 -16.34 18.84 -23.24
CA ASN A 523 -16.41 19.06 -21.80
C ASN A 523 -16.06 20.52 -21.48
N HIS A 524 -16.52 20.99 -20.32
CA HIS A 524 -16.38 22.40 -19.93
C HIS A 524 -15.09 22.69 -19.14
N GLY A 525 -14.53 21.68 -18.48
CA GLY A 525 -13.70 21.91 -17.30
C GLY A 525 -12.24 21.51 -17.40
N THR A 526 -11.90 20.40 -18.07
CA THR A 526 -10.54 19.85 -18.09
C THR A 526 -10.26 19.09 -19.39
N ASP A 527 -8.99 19.00 -19.78
CA ASP A 527 -8.61 18.07 -20.84
C ASP A 527 -8.68 16.62 -20.37
N ALA A 528 -8.70 15.72 -21.36
CA ALA A 528 -8.62 14.30 -21.14
C ALA A 528 -7.22 13.91 -20.63
N LEU A 529 -7.16 12.82 -19.87
CA LEU A 529 -5.93 12.28 -19.31
C LEU A 529 -5.43 11.14 -20.20
N ASP A 530 -4.12 10.88 -20.19
CA ASP A 530 -3.49 9.69 -20.79
C ASP A 530 -3.90 9.42 -22.25
N ASP A 531 -3.95 10.48 -23.07
CA ASP A 531 -4.36 10.45 -24.48
C ASP A 531 -5.80 9.96 -24.76
N GLU A 532 -6.62 9.81 -23.72
CA GLU A 532 -8.05 9.51 -23.87
C GLU A 532 -8.73 10.58 -24.73
N VAL A 533 -9.76 10.17 -25.49
CA VAL A 533 -10.55 11.12 -26.29
C VAL A 533 -11.45 11.97 -25.40
N PHE A 534 -12.02 11.35 -24.36
CA PHE A 534 -13.03 11.97 -23.49
C PHE A 534 -12.52 12.16 -22.06
N ALA A 535 -12.72 13.35 -21.50
CA ALA A 535 -12.24 13.69 -20.15
C ALA A 535 -12.96 12.93 -19.02
N ASP A 536 -14.16 12.41 -19.28
CA ASP A 536 -14.94 11.60 -18.33
C ASP A 536 -14.65 10.11 -18.39
N ALA A 537 -13.83 9.62 -19.35
CA ALA A 537 -13.57 8.20 -19.53
C ALA A 537 -13.11 7.52 -18.23
N ARG A 538 -12.04 8.03 -17.61
CA ARG A 538 -11.52 7.50 -16.33
C ARG A 538 -12.53 7.59 -15.19
N VAL A 539 -13.35 8.64 -15.15
CA VAL A 539 -14.41 8.75 -14.12
C VAL A 539 -15.45 7.65 -14.29
N ASN A 540 -15.88 7.39 -15.52
CA ASN A 540 -16.85 6.34 -15.81
C ASN A 540 -16.27 4.97 -15.46
N THR A 541 -15.03 4.67 -15.84
CA THR A 541 -14.35 3.40 -15.48
C THR A 541 -14.26 3.22 -13.97
N MET A 542 -13.91 4.25 -13.21
CA MET A 542 -13.86 4.17 -11.74
C MET A 542 -15.25 3.95 -11.09
N LEU A 543 -16.33 4.36 -11.76
CA LEU A 543 -17.70 4.19 -11.27
C LEU A 543 -18.34 2.86 -11.71
N GLU A 544 -17.66 2.05 -12.53
CA GLU A 544 -18.16 0.74 -12.92
C GLU A 544 -18.45 -0.13 -11.68
N GLY A 545 -19.61 -0.79 -11.69
CA GLY A 545 -20.08 -1.59 -10.54
C GLY A 545 -20.61 -0.79 -9.35
N THR A 546 -20.65 0.55 -9.40
CA THR A 546 -21.22 1.40 -8.34
C THR A 546 -22.58 1.97 -8.75
N ASP A 547 -23.56 2.05 -7.81
CA ASP A 547 -24.84 2.74 -8.08
C ASP A 547 -24.63 4.27 -8.06
N VAL A 548 -24.97 4.92 -9.18
CA VAL A 548 -24.84 6.37 -9.36
C VAL A 548 -26.19 6.98 -9.70
N ARG A 549 -26.67 7.89 -8.85
CA ARG A 549 -27.91 8.64 -9.05
C ARG A 549 -27.59 10.09 -9.40
N CYS A 550 -27.76 10.39 -10.68
CA CYS A 550 -27.69 11.73 -11.21
C CYS A 550 -28.96 12.53 -10.87
N GLU A 551 -28.95 13.83 -11.17
CA GLU A 551 -30.06 14.76 -10.91
C GLU A 551 -30.54 14.77 -9.45
N THR A 552 -29.63 14.45 -8.52
CA THR A 552 -29.91 14.38 -7.08
C THR A 552 -29.04 15.40 -6.36
N ARG A 553 -29.57 16.61 -6.15
CA ARG A 553 -28.88 17.64 -5.38
C ARG A 553 -29.18 17.50 -3.90
N ILE A 554 -28.18 17.11 -3.12
CA ILE A 554 -28.25 17.20 -1.66
C ILE A 554 -28.27 18.66 -1.20
N THR A 555 -29.18 18.97 -0.28
CA THR A 555 -29.39 20.30 0.30
C THR A 555 -29.07 20.34 1.79
N SER A 556 -29.15 19.22 2.50
CA SER A 556 -28.78 19.14 3.91
C SER A 556 -28.05 17.83 4.25
N VAL A 557 -27.16 17.90 5.24
CA VAL A 557 -26.44 16.75 5.82
C VAL A 557 -26.47 16.87 7.33
N GLU A 558 -27.15 15.93 7.99
CA GLU A 558 -27.33 15.90 9.43
C GLU A 558 -26.75 14.61 10.04
N PRO A 559 -25.67 14.69 10.84
CA PRO A 559 -25.15 13.52 11.54
C PRO A 559 -26.12 13.10 12.66
N LYS A 560 -26.51 11.82 12.67
CA LYS A 560 -27.22 11.17 13.78
C LYS A 560 -26.23 10.29 14.56
N GLU A 561 -26.70 9.64 15.63
CA GLU A 561 -25.87 8.77 16.47
C GLU A 561 -25.24 7.60 15.66
N ASP A 562 -26.08 6.89 14.92
CA ASP A 562 -25.68 5.66 14.23
C ASP A 562 -25.63 5.75 12.70
N PHE A 563 -26.02 6.89 12.12
CA PHE A 563 -26.06 7.09 10.67
C PHE A 563 -25.99 8.60 10.35
N VAL A 564 -25.96 8.95 9.07
CA VAL A 564 -26.06 10.32 8.58
C VAL A 564 -27.31 10.42 7.72
N LEU A 565 -28.14 11.43 7.99
CA LEU A 565 -29.33 11.75 7.20
C LEU A 565 -28.96 12.82 6.17
N LEU A 566 -29.30 12.58 4.91
CA LEU A 566 -29.18 13.57 3.83
C LEU A 566 -30.56 13.86 3.28
N GLU A 567 -30.82 15.11 2.90
CA GLU A 567 -32.04 15.52 2.20
C GLU A 567 -31.66 16.10 0.83
N ASP A 568 -32.45 15.81 -0.19
CA ASP A 568 -32.29 16.41 -1.52
C ASP A 568 -33.21 17.62 -1.75
N GLU A 569 -33.07 18.26 -2.90
CA GLU A 569 -33.85 19.45 -3.26
C GLU A 569 -35.35 19.19 -3.47
N HIS A 570 -35.77 17.92 -3.50
CA HIS A 570 -37.16 17.49 -3.60
C HIS A 570 -37.74 17.02 -2.25
N GLY A 571 -36.96 17.09 -1.18
CA GLY A 571 -37.36 16.67 0.17
C GLY A 571 -37.30 15.16 0.38
N PHE A 572 -36.68 14.40 -0.52
CA PHE A 572 -36.44 12.97 -0.32
C PHE A 572 -35.21 12.77 0.57
N THR A 573 -35.29 11.80 1.47
CA THR A 573 -34.27 11.55 2.47
C THR A 573 -33.48 10.26 2.21
N TRP A 574 -32.19 10.33 2.50
CA TRP A 574 -31.23 9.24 2.32
C TRP A 574 -30.56 8.94 3.65
N GLU A 575 -30.51 7.67 4.05
CA GLU A 575 -29.78 7.23 5.24
C GLU A 575 -28.46 6.58 4.84
N ALA A 576 -27.35 7.17 5.28
CA ALA A 576 -26.01 6.66 5.05
C ALA A 576 -25.39 6.12 6.35
N GLU A 577 -24.63 5.04 6.29
CA GLU A 577 -23.82 4.66 7.46
C GLU A 577 -22.75 5.70 7.77
N ALA A 578 -22.16 6.25 6.70
CA ALA A 578 -21.22 7.35 6.73
C ALA A 578 -21.16 8.02 5.35
N VAL A 579 -20.68 9.26 5.29
CA VAL A 579 -20.73 10.11 4.09
C VAL A 579 -19.36 10.65 3.72
N ILE A 580 -19.08 10.69 2.42
CA ILE A 580 -17.98 11.45 1.84
C ILE A 580 -18.55 12.60 1.02
N LEU A 581 -18.13 13.82 1.35
CA LEU A 581 -18.57 15.02 0.66
C LEU A 581 -17.47 15.55 -0.24
N THR A 582 -17.78 15.71 -1.54
CA THR A 582 -16.80 16.19 -2.55
C THR A 582 -17.12 17.58 -3.10
N CYS A 583 -18.13 18.24 -2.52
CA CYS A 583 -18.56 19.56 -2.95
C CYS A 583 -17.47 20.62 -2.68
N PRO A 584 -17.43 21.72 -3.47
CA PRO A 584 -16.62 22.88 -3.15
C PRO A 584 -16.88 23.40 -1.73
N ILE A 585 -15.83 23.88 -1.05
CA ILE A 585 -15.89 24.26 0.38
C ILE A 585 -17.04 25.23 0.71
N PRO A 586 -17.33 26.29 -0.06
CA PRO A 586 -18.47 27.16 0.22
C PRO A 586 -19.83 26.46 0.09
N GLN A 587 -19.94 25.43 -0.76
CA GLN A 587 -21.16 24.62 -0.85
C GLN A 587 -21.29 23.69 0.36
N LEU A 588 -20.18 23.15 0.89
CA LEU A 588 -20.20 22.35 2.11
C LEU A 588 -20.75 23.16 3.29
N PHE A 589 -20.38 24.44 3.41
CA PHE A 589 -20.91 25.31 4.46
C PHE A 589 -22.45 25.33 4.47
N SER A 590 -23.08 25.43 3.29
CA SER A 590 -24.53 25.45 3.16
C SER A 590 -25.23 24.11 3.46
N LEU A 591 -24.50 22.97 3.39
CA LEU A 591 -25.07 21.65 3.66
C LEU A 591 -25.24 21.37 5.16
N PHE A 592 -24.47 22.05 6.01
CA PHE A 592 -24.56 21.88 7.46
C PHE A 592 -25.46 22.96 8.05
N THR A 593 -26.60 22.55 8.60
CA THR A 593 -27.57 23.44 9.26
C THR A 593 -27.00 24.11 10.50
N GLU A 594 -26.05 23.48 11.19
CA GLU A 594 -25.31 24.05 12.32
C GLU A 594 -23.85 23.53 12.34
N HIS A 595 -22.91 24.33 12.86
CA HIS A 595 -21.54 23.92 13.23
C HIS A 595 -20.49 23.71 12.11
N ALA A 596 -20.67 24.19 10.88
CA ALA A 596 -19.55 24.26 9.93
C ALA A 596 -18.56 25.40 10.29
N PRO A 597 -17.26 25.28 9.97
CA PRO A 597 -16.30 26.38 10.15
C PRO A 597 -16.77 27.65 9.42
N PRO A 598 -16.88 28.82 10.09
CA PRO A 598 -17.36 30.05 9.46
C PRO A 598 -16.53 30.49 8.25
N GLU A 599 -15.22 30.22 8.26
CA GLU A 599 -14.34 30.52 7.12
C GLU A 599 -14.71 29.77 5.84
N TRP A 600 -15.47 28.67 5.91
CA TRP A 600 -15.86 27.90 4.73
C TRP A 600 -16.81 28.68 3.82
N GLU A 601 -17.68 29.53 4.37
CA GLU A 601 -18.65 30.32 3.60
C GLU A 601 -17.96 31.19 2.53
N GLN A 602 -16.81 31.76 2.89
CA GLN A 602 -16.04 32.68 2.06
C GLN A 602 -14.71 32.07 1.58
N HIS A 603 -14.58 30.73 1.64
CA HIS A 603 -13.35 30.05 1.27
C HIS A 603 -12.94 30.41 -0.16
N PRO A 604 -11.67 30.82 -0.40
CA PRO A 604 -11.30 31.41 -1.68
C PRO A 604 -11.22 30.37 -2.79
N TYR A 605 -11.95 30.65 -3.87
CA TYR A 605 -11.89 29.92 -5.13
C TYR A 605 -11.61 30.89 -6.27
N ALA A 606 -10.86 30.42 -7.28
CA ALA A 606 -10.86 31.04 -8.59
C ALA A 606 -12.24 30.86 -9.23
N SER A 607 -12.71 31.89 -9.92
CA SER A 607 -13.90 31.82 -10.76
C SER A 607 -13.48 31.79 -12.23
N ASN A 608 -14.26 31.13 -13.07
CA ASN A 608 -13.94 30.99 -14.47
C ASN A 608 -15.21 31.10 -15.33
N TRP A 609 -15.17 31.94 -16.36
CA TRP A 609 -16.13 31.91 -17.45
C TRP A 609 -15.57 31.08 -18.60
N THR A 610 -16.39 30.17 -19.12
CA THR A 610 -16.04 29.33 -20.26
C THR A 610 -16.98 29.64 -21.42
N LEU A 611 -16.43 30.03 -22.56
CA LEU A 611 -17.17 30.11 -23.83
C LEU A 611 -16.96 28.81 -24.61
N ILE A 612 -18.07 28.20 -25.02
CA ILE A 612 -18.12 27.06 -25.92
C ILE A 612 -18.55 27.56 -27.29
N CYS A 613 -17.72 27.32 -28.30
CA CYS A 613 -17.98 27.67 -29.68
C CYS A 613 -18.10 26.37 -30.49
N THR A 614 -19.26 26.11 -31.11
CA THR A 614 -19.49 24.92 -31.94
C THR A 614 -19.58 25.32 -33.39
N GLY A 615 -18.55 24.99 -34.19
CA GLY A 615 -18.51 25.24 -35.63
C GLY A 615 -19.03 24.06 -36.45
N SER A 616 -19.16 24.24 -37.76
CA SER A 616 -19.53 23.16 -38.70
C SER A 616 -18.33 22.33 -39.18
N GLU A 617 -17.12 22.88 -39.07
CA GLU A 617 -15.86 22.28 -39.52
C GLU A 617 -14.87 22.11 -38.36
N PRO A 618 -13.86 21.23 -38.48
CA PRO A 618 -12.79 21.10 -37.50
C PRO A 618 -12.11 22.44 -37.19
N ILE A 619 -11.72 22.63 -35.93
CA ILE A 619 -11.12 23.89 -35.48
C ILE A 619 -9.73 24.10 -36.11
N PRO A 620 -9.49 25.24 -36.80
CA PRO A 620 -8.19 25.58 -37.35
C PRO A 620 -7.08 25.71 -36.28
N ASN A 621 -5.86 25.25 -36.60
CA ASN A 621 -4.73 25.33 -35.66
C ASN A 621 -4.32 26.77 -35.31
N GLU A 622 -4.54 27.73 -36.20
CA GLU A 622 -4.32 29.15 -35.94
C GLU A 622 -5.16 29.70 -34.77
N VAL A 623 -6.38 29.17 -34.60
CA VAL A 623 -7.26 29.55 -33.49
C VAL A 623 -6.69 29.02 -32.18
N LEU A 624 -6.30 27.75 -32.13
CA LEU A 624 -5.73 27.14 -30.92
C LEU A 624 -4.44 27.80 -30.43
N ASN A 625 -3.63 28.33 -31.36
CA ASN A 625 -2.34 28.93 -31.04
C ASN A 625 -2.46 30.39 -30.57
N TYR A 626 -3.67 30.94 -30.50
CA TYR A 626 -3.88 32.30 -30.02
C TYR A 626 -3.81 32.40 -28.50
N SER A 627 -3.10 33.41 -28.02
CA SER A 627 -2.96 33.73 -26.60
C SER A 627 -3.29 35.19 -26.33
N ASN A 628 -4.01 35.45 -25.24
CA ASN A 628 -4.34 36.79 -24.73
C ASN A 628 -4.32 36.70 -23.20
N ASP A 629 -3.84 37.73 -22.50
CA ASP A 629 -3.78 37.79 -21.02
C ASP A 629 -5.16 37.56 -20.36
N SER A 630 -6.25 37.89 -21.05
CA SER A 630 -7.63 37.64 -20.62
C SER A 630 -8.06 36.17 -20.72
N ILE A 631 -7.33 35.34 -21.46
CA ILE A 631 -7.65 33.93 -21.76
C ILE A 631 -6.66 33.03 -21.02
N GLU A 632 -7.20 32.12 -20.21
CA GLU A 632 -6.40 31.13 -19.49
C GLU A 632 -6.08 29.91 -20.35
N VAL A 633 -7.09 29.38 -21.04
CA VAL A 633 -6.97 28.16 -21.84
C VAL A 633 -7.81 28.30 -23.11
N MET A 634 -7.22 27.94 -24.24
CA MET A 634 -7.92 27.75 -25.51
C MET A 634 -7.62 26.35 -26.03
N ARG A 635 -8.66 25.53 -26.19
CA ARG A 635 -8.51 24.09 -26.50
C ARG A 635 -9.70 23.53 -27.26
N ARG A 636 -9.52 22.34 -27.82
CA ARG A 636 -10.62 21.56 -28.40
C ARG A 636 -11.56 21.05 -27.30
N GLY A 637 -12.82 20.79 -27.65
CA GLY A 637 -13.84 20.30 -26.71
C GLY A 637 -13.56 18.90 -26.20
N ILE A 638 -12.91 18.09 -27.03
CA ILE A 638 -12.42 16.74 -26.75
C ILE A 638 -11.02 16.58 -27.35
N ASN A 639 -10.28 15.57 -26.92
CA ASN A 639 -8.95 15.27 -27.44
C ASN A 639 -9.05 14.53 -28.80
N ASP A 640 -9.60 15.22 -29.80
CA ASP A 640 -9.71 14.75 -31.18
C ASP A 640 -9.31 15.89 -32.11
N ALA A 641 -8.39 15.61 -33.03
CA ALA A 641 -7.94 16.57 -34.04
C ALA A 641 -9.09 17.07 -34.94
N ASN A 642 -10.14 16.28 -35.11
CA ASN A 642 -11.31 16.62 -35.91
C ASN A 642 -12.42 17.31 -35.10
N SER A 643 -12.20 17.60 -33.81
CA SER A 643 -13.20 18.28 -32.99
C SER A 643 -13.56 19.65 -33.57
N ASN A 644 -14.86 19.88 -33.73
CA ASN A 644 -15.48 21.13 -34.19
C ASN A 644 -15.94 22.02 -33.02
N VAL A 645 -15.61 21.69 -31.78
CA VAL A 645 -16.00 22.48 -30.60
C VAL A 645 -14.78 23.09 -29.96
N LEU A 646 -14.75 24.42 -29.83
CA LEU A 646 -13.69 25.18 -29.17
C LEU A 646 -14.14 25.58 -27.76
N ILE A 647 -13.23 25.39 -26.80
CA ILE A 647 -13.39 25.81 -25.41
C ILE A 647 -12.41 26.94 -25.13
N ILE A 648 -12.96 28.08 -24.70
CA ILE A 648 -12.20 29.26 -24.29
C ILE A 648 -12.50 29.49 -22.81
N GLN A 649 -11.51 29.25 -21.95
CA GLN A 649 -11.60 29.52 -20.51
C GLN A 649 -10.92 30.86 -20.21
N MET A 650 -11.65 31.78 -19.61
CA MET A 650 -11.16 33.13 -19.31
C MET A 650 -10.34 33.14 -18.01
N ALA A 651 -9.28 33.95 -17.97
CA ALA A 651 -8.43 34.13 -16.80
C ALA A 651 -9.24 34.51 -15.55
N ASN A 652 -8.79 34.07 -14.37
CA ASN A 652 -9.49 34.31 -13.10
C ASN A 652 -9.75 35.81 -12.83
N ALA A 653 -8.75 36.68 -13.10
CA ALA A 653 -8.90 38.12 -12.91
C ALA A 653 -10.02 38.72 -13.78
N TRP A 654 -10.08 38.30 -15.05
CA TRP A 654 -11.14 38.70 -15.98
C TRP A 654 -12.49 38.14 -15.55
N SER A 655 -12.55 36.83 -15.28
CA SER A 655 -13.77 36.14 -14.87
C SER A 655 -14.38 36.73 -13.60
N LYS A 656 -13.56 37.07 -12.61
CA LYS A 656 -14.00 37.68 -11.34
C LYS A 656 -14.59 39.07 -11.56
N LYS A 657 -14.02 39.88 -12.45
CA LYS A 657 -14.54 41.22 -12.80
C LYS A 657 -15.93 41.15 -13.45
N HIS A 658 -16.22 40.07 -14.17
CA HIS A 658 -17.45 39.90 -14.95
C HIS A 658 -18.38 38.80 -14.39
N LEU A 659 -18.16 38.35 -13.14
CA LEU A 659 -18.80 37.13 -12.60
C LEU A 659 -20.34 37.17 -12.57
N GLU A 660 -20.92 38.33 -12.28
CA GLU A 660 -22.37 38.51 -12.15
C GLU A 660 -23.05 39.03 -13.42
N ARG A 661 -22.34 39.09 -14.55
CA ARG A 661 -22.93 39.43 -15.84
C ARG A 661 -23.78 38.28 -16.40
N THR A 662 -24.70 38.60 -17.29
CA THR A 662 -25.52 37.62 -17.99
C THR A 662 -24.69 36.84 -19.01
N ARG A 663 -25.20 35.67 -19.44
CA ARG A 663 -24.49 34.83 -20.42
C ARG A 663 -24.30 35.56 -21.75
N ASP A 664 -25.31 36.29 -22.21
CA ASP A 664 -25.28 36.98 -23.49
C ASP A 664 -24.24 38.12 -23.49
N GLU A 665 -24.22 38.94 -22.42
CA GLU A 665 -23.20 39.99 -22.26
C GLU A 665 -21.77 39.42 -22.21
N ILE A 666 -21.58 38.25 -21.59
CA ILE A 666 -20.27 37.61 -21.51
C ILE A 666 -19.84 37.06 -22.87
N ILE A 667 -20.75 36.49 -23.65
CA ILE A 667 -20.44 36.04 -25.01
C ILE A 667 -19.88 37.20 -25.81
N ASP A 668 -20.57 38.35 -25.82
CA ASP A 668 -20.11 39.53 -26.57
C ASP A 668 -18.73 40.02 -26.10
N LEU A 669 -18.50 40.05 -24.78
CA LEU A 669 -17.21 40.47 -24.22
C LEU A 669 -16.08 39.49 -24.56
N ILE A 670 -16.31 38.18 -24.50
CA ILE A 670 -15.29 37.18 -24.87
C ILE A 670 -15.00 37.26 -26.37
N LEU A 671 -16.02 37.46 -27.21
CA LEU A 671 -15.85 37.62 -28.66
C LEU A 671 -15.01 38.85 -29.02
N GLN A 672 -15.04 39.91 -28.21
CA GLN A 672 -14.13 41.06 -28.37
C GLN A 672 -12.67 40.68 -28.09
N GLU A 673 -12.40 39.83 -27.10
CA GLU A 673 -11.04 39.39 -26.75
C GLU A 673 -10.40 38.49 -27.82
N VAL A 674 -11.22 37.76 -28.58
CA VAL A 674 -10.80 36.92 -29.71
C VAL A 674 -10.99 37.57 -31.09
N GLN A 675 -11.44 38.83 -31.14
CA GLN A 675 -11.62 39.56 -32.40
C GLN A 675 -10.36 39.58 -33.30
N PRO A 676 -9.11 39.67 -32.77
CA PRO A 676 -7.91 39.64 -33.61
C PRO A 676 -7.75 38.36 -34.45
N ILE A 677 -8.40 37.26 -34.05
CA ILE A 677 -8.40 35.97 -34.76
C ILE A 677 -9.78 35.61 -35.31
N ALA A 678 -10.66 36.60 -35.55
CA ALA A 678 -12.01 36.42 -36.06
C ALA A 678 -12.03 35.84 -37.49
N SER A 679 -11.72 34.55 -37.59
CA SER A 679 -11.70 33.74 -38.79
C SER A 679 -13.13 33.47 -39.27
N ALA A 680 -13.26 32.97 -40.51
CA ALA A 680 -14.55 32.53 -41.03
C ALA A 680 -15.23 31.51 -40.11
N TRP A 681 -14.42 30.68 -39.41
CA TRP A 681 -14.89 29.66 -38.48
C TRP A 681 -15.75 30.23 -37.35
N PHE A 682 -15.39 31.37 -36.75
CA PHE A 682 -16.19 31.98 -35.69
C PHE A 682 -17.52 32.56 -36.18
N LYS A 683 -17.64 32.92 -37.46
CA LYS A 683 -18.88 33.50 -38.02
C LYS A 683 -20.00 32.46 -38.12
N ASP A 684 -19.62 31.21 -38.38
CA ASP A 684 -20.54 30.09 -38.54
C ASP A 684 -20.73 29.30 -37.23
N ALA A 685 -20.06 29.71 -36.14
CA ALA A 685 -20.10 29.01 -34.86
C ALA A 685 -21.29 29.42 -33.99
N HIS A 686 -21.85 28.44 -33.28
CA HIS A 686 -22.81 28.66 -32.21
C HIS A 686 -22.11 28.86 -30.87
N PHE A 687 -22.59 29.83 -30.07
CA PHE A 687 -21.97 30.21 -28.81
C PHE A 687 -22.82 29.84 -27.59
N HIS A 688 -22.15 29.36 -26.55
CA HIS A 688 -22.75 29.12 -25.24
C HIS A 688 -21.75 29.48 -24.15
N ALA A 689 -22.17 30.24 -23.14
CA ALA A 689 -21.33 30.57 -21.99
C ALA A 689 -21.73 29.79 -20.73
N HIS A 690 -20.72 29.28 -20.02
CA HIS A 690 -20.88 28.59 -18.74
C HIS A 690 -20.09 29.29 -17.63
N ARG A 691 -20.71 29.41 -16.45
CA ARG A 691 -20.16 30.10 -15.28
C ARG A 691 -19.72 29.11 -14.20
N TRP A 692 -18.42 29.06 -13.93
CA TRP A 692 -17.84 28.35 -12.79
C TRP A 692 -17.59 29.33 -11.63
N ARG A 693 -18.52 29.39 -10.67
CA ARG A 693 -18.34 30.22 -9.47
C ARG A 693 -17.19 29.71 -8.59
N PHE A 694 -17.13 28.40 -8.41
CA PHE A 694 -16.09 27.70 -7.65
C PHE A 694 -15.32 26.78 -8.60
N SER A 695 -14.40 27.35 -9.38
CA SER A 695 -13.65 26.59 -10.39
C SER A 695 -12.50 25.82 -9.74
N ARG A 696 -11.61 26.53 -9.05
CA ARG A 696 -10.39 25.95 -8.46
C ARG A 696 -10.14 26.52 -7.06
N PRO A 697 -9.90 25.70 -6.03
CA PRO A 697 -9.53 26.20 -4.70
C PRO A 697 -8.17 26.90 -4.77
N VAL A 698 -7.97 27.90 -3.89
CA VAL A 698 -6.70 28.66 -3.82
C VAL A 698 -5.84 28.22 -2.63
N ASN A 699 -6.44 27.78 -1.54
CA ASN A 699 -5.77 27.31 -0.34
C ASN A 699 -6.50 26.08 0.24
N ARG A 700 -5.81 25.36 1.14
CA ARG A 700 -6.42 24.28 1.92
C ARG A 700 -7.45 24.84 2.92
N PRO A 701 -8.59 24.17 3.12
CA PRO A 701 -9.55 24.56 4.13
C PRO A 701 -9.08 24.18 5.54
N THR A 702 -9.69 24.81 6.53
CA THR A 702 -9.57 24.36 7.92
C THR A 702 -10.20 22.97 8.08
N SER A 703 -9.53 22.09 8.82
CA SER A 703 -10.02 20.75 9.11
C SER A 703 -11.32 20.79 9.92
N PHE A 704 -12.28 19.95 9.54
CA PHE A 704 -13.53 19.77 10.27
C PHE A 704 -13.72 18.28 10.53
N ASP A 705 -13.67 17.87 11.80
CA ASP A 705 -13.73 16.45 12.16
C ASP A 705 -15.11 16.07 12.69
N LYS A 706 -15.69 15.05 12.06
CA LYS A 706 -16.96 14.42 12.43
C LYS A 706 -16.81 12.90 12.24
N ASN A 707 -17.35 12.11 13.16
CA ASN A 707 -17.13 10.66 13.22
C ASN A 707 -17.57 9.90 11.96
N ARG A 708 -18.66 10.31 11.30
CA ARG A 708 -19.27 9.62 10.15
C ARG A 708 -19.21 10.45 8.86
N ILE A 709 -18.45 11.54 8.84
CA ILE A 709 -18.35 12.42 7.68
C ILE A 709 -16.87 12.68 7.38
N THR A 710 -16.51 12.53 6.11
CA THR A 710 -15.18 12.83 5.59
C THR A 710 -15.30 13.66 4.32
N PHE A 711 -14.19 14.28 3.92
CA PHE A 711 -14.16 15.23 2.81
C PHE A 711 -13.08 14.83 1.82
N ALA A 712 -13.38 14.95 0.53
CA ALA A 712 -12.43 14.74 -0.55
C ALA A 712 -12.61 15.80 -1.63
N GLY A 713 -11.59 16.01 -2.46
CA GLY A 713 -11.61 17.03 -3.51
C GLY A 713 -10.26 17.70 -3.70
N ASP A 714 -10.15 18.48 -4.76
CA ASP A 714 -8.93 19.17 -5.16
C ASP A 714 -8.43 20.23 -4.14
N ALA A 715 -9.22 20.57 -3.13
CA ALA A 715 -8.85 21.45 -2.02
C ALA A 715 -8.15 20.73 -0.86
N TRP A 716 -8.23 19.40 -0.79
CA TRP A 716 -7.89 18.61 0.40
C TRP A 716 -6.52 17.92 0.33
N ALA A 717 -5.81 18.04 -0.79
CA ALA A 717 -4.46 17.52 -0.97
C ALA A 717 -3.62 18.47 -1.85
N GLU A 718 -2.32 18.18 -1.98
CA GLU A 718 -1.39 18.95 -2.82
C GLU A 718 -0.98 18.16 -4.06
N PRO A 719 -0.77 18.83 -5.21
CA PRO A 719 -0.89 20.28 -5.42
C PRO A 719 -2.37 20.75 -5.49
N ILE A 720 -2.73 21.80 -4.74
CA ILE A 720 -4.13 22.28 -4.65
C ILE A 720 -4.71 22.59 -6.04
N GLY A 721 -5.98 22.21 -6.24
CA GLY A 721 -6.75 22.55 -7.44
C GLY A 721 -6.44 21.69 -8.66
N THR A 722 -5.81 20.53 -8.45
CA THR A 722 -5.44 19.58 -9.51
C THR A 722 -6.26 18.28 -9.40
N ILE A 723 -6.32 17.53 -10.51
CA ILE A 723 -6.89 16.17 -10.51
C ILE A 723 -6.08 15.25 -9.59
N GLU A 724 -4.75 15.42 -9.54
CA GLU A 724 -3.88 14.67 -8.63
C GLU A 724 -4.29 14.87 -7.16
N ALA A 725 -4.57 16.11 -6.73
CA ALA A 725 -5.07 16.38 -5.40
C ALA A 725 -6.46 15.77 -5.16
N ALA A 726 -7.35 15.77 -6.16
CA ALA A 726 -8.65 15.12 -6.06
C ALA A 726 -8.51 13.60 -5.85
N LEU A 727 -7.61 12.94 -6.58
CA LEU A 727 -7.36 11.50 -6.44
C LEU A 727 -6.67 11.16 -5.10
N LYS A 728 -5.64 11.91 -4.70
CA LYS A 728 -4.95 11.71 -3.41
C LYS A 728 -5.88 11.90 -2.21
N SER A 729 -6.68 12.96 -2.23
CA SER A 729 -7.65 13.21 -1.16
C SER A 729 -8.75 12.14 -1.12
N ALA A 730 -9.14 11.58 -2.26
CA ALA A 730 -10.10 10.47 -2.33
C ALA A 730 -9.59 9.21 -1.64
N GLU A 731 -8.32 8.87 -1.82
CA GLU A 731 -7.66 7.74 -1.15
C GLU A 731 -7.59 7.96 0.36
N VAL A 732 -7.20 9.17 0.79
CA VAL A 732 -7.18 9.54 2.21
C VAL A 732 -8.57 9.47 2.83
N ALA A 733 -9.59 10.02 2.16
CA ALA A 733 -10.95 10.06 2.67
C ALA A 733 -11.58 8.66 2.78
N ALA A 734 -11.36 7.80 1.78
CA ALA A 734 -11.82 6.41 1.81
C ALA A 734 -11.26 5.67 3.03
N LEU A 735 -9.95 5.79 3.27
CA LEU A 735 -9.31 5.20 4.45
C LEU A 735 -9.81 5.83 5.75
N GLU A 736 -9.87 7.16 5.83
CA GLU A 736 -10.32 7.87 7.02
C GLU A 736 -11.74 7.47 7.44
N LEU A 737 -12.65 7.31 6.48
CA LEU A 737 -14.03 6.90 6.75
C LEU A 737 -14.07 5.53 7.42
N VAL A 738 -13.40 4.54 6.82
CA VAL A 738 -13.35 3.17 7.36
C VAL A 738 -12.59 3.13 8.69
N TRP A 739 -11.54 3.94 8.83
CA TRP A 739 -10.76 4.06 10.06
C TRP A 739 -11.60 4.56 11.23
N LYS A 740 -12.37 5.65 11.03
CA LYS A 740 -13.27 6.20 12.04
C LYS A 740 -14.30 5.17 12.49
N LEU A 741 -14.92 4.45 11.55
CA LEU A 741 -15.92 3.42 11.84
C LEU A 741 -15.32 2.21 12.56
N HIS A 742 -14.12 1.76 12.15
CA HIS A 742 -13.43 0.66 12.82
C HIS A 742 -13.10 0.97 14.27
N TYR A 743 -12.54 2.14 14.56
CA TYR A 743 -12.14 2.52 15.92
C TYR A 743 -13.29 3.03 16.79
N ALA A 744 -14.45 3.36 16.21
CA ALA A 744 -15.69 3.58 16.97
C ALA A 744 -16.22 2.27 17.58
N GLN A 745 -15.89 1.12 17.01
CA GLN A 745 -16.26 -0.19 17.55
C GLN A 745 -15.30 -0.58 18.70
N GLN A 746 -15.82 -1.16 19.78
CA GLN A 746 -14.98 -1.62 20.89
C GLN A 746 -14.04 -2.74 20.42
N THR A 747 -12.73 -2.45 20.35
CA THR A 747 -11.75 -3.48 20.01
C THR A 747 -11.51 -4.40 21.21
N LYS A 748 -11.59 -5.72 20.99
CA LYS A 748 -11.27 -6.71 22.05
C LYS A 748 -9.79 -6.61 22.43
N PRO A 749 -9.45 -6.68 23.73
CA PRO A 749 -8.05 -6.75 24.15
C PRO A 749 -7.40 -8.05 23.66
N ILE A 750 -6.11 -7.99 23.35
CA ILE A 750 -5.32 -9.19 23.00
C ILE A 750 -5.07 -9.95 24.29
N THR A 751 -5.65 -11.15 24.40
CA THR A 751 -5.37 -12.10 25.49
C THR A 751 -4.19 -12.99 25.11
N MET A 752 -3.23 -13.14 26.02
CA MET A 752 -2.11 -14.05 25.89
C MET A 752 -2.18 -15.11 26.99
N GLN A 753 -1.90 -16.37 26.67
CA GLN A 753 -1.77 -17.43 27.68
C GLN A 753 -0.35 -17.47 28.23
N THR A 754 0.64 -17.17 27.40
CA THR A 754 2.01 -16.97 27.86
C THR A 754 2.14 -15.57 28.46
N THR A 755 2.51 -15.46 29.74
CA THR A 755 2.94 -14.18 30.31
C THR A 755 4.17 -13.71 29.54
N LEU A 756 4.03 -12.57 28.86
CA LEU A 756 5.18 -11.74 28.60
C LEU A 756 5.58 -11.18 29.96
N PHE A 757 6.83 -11.44 30.34
CA PHE A 757 7.50 -11.01 31.57
C PHE A 757 7.30 -11.95 32.76
#